data_AF-A0A1G4K7R7-F1
#
_entry.id   AF-A0A1G4K7R7-F1
#
_cell.length_a   1.000
_cell.length_b   1.000
_cell.length_c   1.000
_cell.angle_alpha   90.00
_cell.angle_beta   90.00
_cell.angle_gamma   90.00
#
_symmetry.space_group_name_H-M   'P 1'
#
loop_
_entity.id
_entity.type
_entity.pdbx_description
1 polymer ?
#
loop_
_entity_poly.entity_id
_entity_poly.type
_entity_poly.pdbx_seq_one_letter_code
_entity_poly.pdbx_strand_id
1 'polypeptide(L)'
;MSKVIHKRQVALKQGPYRPFVSSDIYNKVFAVNLKIPDFALAVLLAVSFILRQIRSGGLSQAPRRAELKITEAVNHYIDGDFYISSFPPPIMQLLAFSAKITGNLSIELLRKINLVVAAATVSAVYLMLRQSSITCAISVVAAAALSRLPLFVEESISFSAELPQLLFLTGSLLSWNIFKRCRFSTKGWYQSLFLLTLFITFSVGTKFLGIVTWAWFLLLLIRQAWNTIGDVNVKNWDVARSSSWKVATVGILPPITLLLSYFVFLSNSRGPSLDHSGLVSPYFENWFLPQPMPQPDVVYYGSKIVIRHAQSLGGYLHSHNYTYPGGSGEQQVSLFLHSNDGDNEWIVEPYSQDLEYEGKLEPVRNFALIKLRHKSTGKLLRASAAKPPISEQDHDHEVSCTGDVTYNGDSDESWRIRFERGMTVHDAFLCPYTVYFSLDNLGQSCKLLSHDLRLPDWGFGQQEVLCVDSADKERSLFFVDRSNLYRERGAYLPRPKDWIGKTLWKLTKEYVQRQYKYNYYLENKDLMSDIKMDNWLWSTADDTSTRFVWFTPLACLAIYLVVEMSGWVRWNPWAKPVSKIDPVKFLYLDNCGDLTVGWFMHYYIFTWCKHENLALAQYLPGYLLTLILAAYTANFFWQLSSASRFLLIGYAATVIIAAYMWP
;
A
#
# COMPACT_ATOMS: atom_id res chain seq x y z
N MET A 1 -20.12 -11.39 48.15
CA MET A 1 -19.30 -11.28 46.91
C MET A 1 -19.12 -12.61 46.14
N SER A 2 -19.11 -13.82 46.74
CA SER A 2 -18.84 -15.07 45.99
C SER A 2 -20.06 -15.88 45.48
N LYS A 3 -21.30 -15.58 45.90
CA LYS A 3 -22.47 -16.44 45.59
C LYS A 3 -23.08 -16.26 44.18
N VAL A 4 -22.85 -15.14 43.49
CA VAL A 4 -23.41 -14.89 42.14
C VAL A 4 -22.49 -15.40 41.01
N ILE A 5 -21.18 -15.45 41.26
CA ILE A 5 -20.16 -15.86 40.26
C ILE A 5 -20.12 -17.40 40.10
N HIS A 6 -20.51 -18.17 41.12
CA HIS A 6 -20.41 -19.64 41.09
C HIS A 6 -21.40 -20.37 40.19
N LYS A 7 -22.42 -19.71 39.62
CA LYS A 7 -23.43 -20.37 38.77
C LYS A 7 -23.10 -20.42 37.26
N ARG A 8 -21.93 -19.92 36.81
CA ARG A 8 -21.60 -19.79 35.37
C ARG A 8 -20.26 -20.39 34.93
N GLN A 9 -19.59 -21.19 35.76
CA GLN A 9 -18.29 -21.74 35.38
C GLN A 9 -18.43 -22.93 34.42
N VAL A 10 -17.66 -22.90 33.32
CA VAL A 10 -17.61 -23.99 32.33
C VAL A 10 -16.45 -24.92 32.70
N ALA A 11 -16.74 -26.21 32.89
CA ALA A 11 -15.72 -27.22 33.18
C ALA A 11 -14.88 -27.53 31.93
N LEU A 12 -13.56 -27.60 32.12
CA LEU A 12 -12.64 -28.05 31.07
C LEU A 12 -12.69 -29.57 30.91
N LYS A 13 -12.43 -30.04 29.68
CA LYS A 13 -12.28 -31.47 29.43
C LYS A 13 -10.92 -31.95 29.92
N GLN A 14 -10.85 -33.17 30.43
CA GLN A 14 -9.61 -33.79 30.89
C GLN A 14 -8.92 -34.50 29.73
N GLY A 15 -7.68 -34.13 29.46
CA GLY A 15 -6.78 -34.87 28.57
C GLY A 15 -5.86 -35.80 29.35
N PRO A 16 -5.01 -36.58 28.65
CA PRO A 16 -4.12 -37.54 29.31
C PRO A 16 -3.07 -36.88 30.23
N TYR A 17 -2.62 -35.66 29.90
CA TYR A 17 -1.57 -34.96 30.66
C TYR A 17 -2.03 -33.68 31.36
N ARG A 18 -3.04 -33.00 30.80
CA ARG A 18 -3.57 -31.73 31.31
C ARG A 18 -5.00 -31.52 30.85
N PRO A 19 -5.80 -30.69 31.55
CA PRO A 19 -7.08 -30.23 31.02
C PRO A 19 -6.86 -29.40 29.76
N PHE A 20 -7.82 -29.47 28.83
CA PHE A 20 -7.78 -28.72 27.58
C PHE A 20 -9.11 -28.02 27.28
N VAL A 21 -9.00 -26.96 26.50
CA VAL A 21 -10.14 -26.19 26.00
C VAL A 21 -10.68 -26.89 24.76
N SER A 22 -11.95 -27.30 24.76
CA SER A 22 -12.57 -27.88 23.57
C SER A 22 -12.78 -26.81 22.49
N SER A 23 -12.58 -27.17 21.24
CA SER A 23 -12.88 -26.34 20.05
C SER A 23 -14.31 -25.79 20.04
N ASP A 24 -15.25 -26.52 20.62
CA ASP A 24 -16.66 -26.14 20.79
C ASP A 24 -16.94 -25.07 21.87
N ILE A 25 -15.93 -24.57 22.59
CA ILE A 25 -16.12 -23.70 23.74
C ILE A 25 -16.90 -22.44 23.37
N TYR A 26 -16.63 -21.85 22.20
CA TYR A 26 -17.28 -20.63 21.74
C TYR A 26 -18.78 -20.84 21.52
N ASN A 27 -19.20 -21.99 20.97
CA ASN A 27 -20.62 -22.29 20.83
C ASN A 27 -21.34 -22.35 22.20
N LYS A 28 -20.64 -22.83 23.24
CA LYS A 28 -21.20 -22.91 24.61
C LYS A 28 -21.20 -21.58 25.34
N VAL A 29 -20.21 -20.73 25.08
CA VAL A 29 -19.99 -19.46 25.79
C VAL A 29 -20.77 -18.30 25.17
N PHE A 30 -20.88 -18.25 23.84
CA PHE A 30 -21.65 -17.23 23.16
C PHE A 30 -23.13 -17.64 23.07
N ALA A 31 -23.97 -17.12 23.97
CA ALA A 31 -25.38 -17.49 24.06
C ALA A 31 -26.33 -16.69 23.13
N VAL A 32 -25.87 -15.60 22.50
CA VAL A 32 -26.75 -14.65 21.80
C VAL A 32 -26.74 -14.90 20.29
N ASN A 33 -27.91 -15.22 19.73
CA ASN A 33 -28.16 -15.17 18.29
C ASN A 33 -28.82 -13.83 17.94
N LEU A 34 -28.53 -13.32 16.74
CA LEU A 34 -29.18 -12.11 16.23
C LEU A 34 -30.69 -12.35 16.09
N LYS A 35 -31.48 -11.44 16.66
CA LYS A 35 -32.94 -11.45 16.56
C LYS A 35 -33.41 -10.37 15.59
N ILE A 36 -34.64 -10.47 15.10
CA ILE A 36 -35.30 -9.44 14.27
C ILE A 36 -35.16 -8.01 14.84
N PRO A 37 -35.38 -7.74 16.15
CA PRO A 37 -35.18 -6.39 16.70
C PRO A 37 -33.75 -5.87 16.57
N ASP A 38 -32.75 -6.75 16.52
CA ASP A 38 -31.36 -6.34 16.34
C ASP A 38 -31.15 -5.79 14.93
N PHE A 39 -31.70 -6.46 13.92
CA PHE A 39 -31.67 -5.95 12.53
C PHE A 39 -32.46 -4.65 12.38
N ALA A 40 -33.65 -4.56 12.99
CA ALA A 40 -34.43 -3.32 12.98
C ALA A 40 -33.66 -2.15 13.59
N LEU A 41 -32.99 -2.36 14.73
CA LEU A 41 -32.19 -1.32 15.38
C LEU A 41 -30.96 -0.93 14.57
N ALA A 42 -30.31 -1.89 13.90
CA ALA A 42 -29.21 -1.61 12.99
C ALA A 42 -29.66 -0.67 11.86
N VAL A 43 -30.79 -0.99 11.21
CA VAL A 43 -31.38 -0.14 10.16
C VAL A 43 -31.74 1.25 10.69
N LEU A 44 -32.33 1.34 11.88
CA LEU A 44 -32.66 2.62 12.51
C LEU A 44 -31.40 3.47 12.76
N LEU A 45 -30.29 2.87 13.19
CA LEU A 45 -29.01 3.58 13.37
C LEU A 45 -28.46 4.08 12.03
N ALA A 46 -28.51 3.28 10.96
CA ALA A 46 -28.12 3.74 9.62
C ALA A 46 -28.98 4.90 9.12
N VAL A 47 -30.31 4.76 9.19
CA VAL A 47 -31.24 5.82 8.74
C VAL A 47 -31.05 7.09 9.56
N SER A 48 -30.87 6.97 10.88
CA SER A 48 -30.58 8.11 11.75
C SER A 48 -29.28 8.82 11.35
N PHE A 49 -28.24 8.06 10.99
CA PHE A 49 -26.98 8.62 10.50
C PHE A 49 -27.17 9.39 9.19
N ILE A 50 -27.83 8.78 8.20
CA ILE A 50 -28.09 9.41 6.89
C ILE A 50 -28.90 10.71 7.04
N LEU A 51 -30.01 10.66 7.78
CA LEU A 51 -30.87 11.84 8.00
C LEU A 51 -30.09 12.99 8.66
N ARG A 52 -29.18 12.68 9.59
CA ARG A 52 -28.32 13.68 10.22
C ARG A 52 -27.36 14.31 9.21
N GLN A 53 -26.73 13.52 8.35
CA GLN A 53 -25.80 14.06 7.34
C GLN A 53 -26.52 14.92 6.31
N ILE A 54 -27.68 14.48 5.82
CA ILE A 54 -28.50 15.26 4.87
C ILE A 54 -28.90 16.60 5.50
N ARG A 55 -29.33 16.62 6.77
CA ARG A 55 -29.72 17.85 7.47
C ARG A 55 -28.54 18.82 7.65
N SER A 56 -27.32 18.33 7.76
CA SER A 56 -26.12 19.15 7.93
C SER A 56 -25.63 19.82 6.64
N GLY A 57 -26.19 19.48 5.47
CA GLY A 57 -25.82 20.10 4.19
C GLY A 57 -24.43 19.74 3.68
N GLY A 58 -23.73 18.76 4.26
CA GLY A 58 -22.32 18.47 3.95
C GLY A 58 -22.03 18.11 2.49
N LEU A 59 -23.00 17.54 1.76
CA LEU A 59 -22.81 17.02 0.40
C LEU A 59 -22.48 18.10 -0.65
N SER A 60 -22.73 19.38 -0.38
CA SER A 60 -22.52 20.51 -1.30
C SER A 60 -21.16 21.20 -1.18
N GLN A 61 -20.21 20.62 -0.44
CA GLN A 61 -18.86 21.18 -0.29
C GLN A 61 -18.04 21.11 -1.60
N ALA A 62 -17.03 21.97 -1.74
CA ALA A 62 -16.07 21.90 -2.84
C ALA A 62 -15.41 20.51 -2.94
N PRO A 63 -15.07 20.02 -4.15
CA PRO A 63 -14.45 18.72 -4.31
C PRO A 63 -13.05 18.68 -3.68
N ARG A 64 -12.76 17.64 -2.90
CA ARG A 64 -11.43 17.44 -2.32
C ARG A 64 -10.47 16.90 -3.37
N ARG A 65 -9.17 17.15 -3.20
CA ARG A 65 -8.12 16.62 -4.08
C ARG A 65 -8.19 15.08 -4.22
N ALA A 66 -8.50 14.36 -3.14
CA ALA A 66 -8.65 12.91 -3.17
C ALA A 66 -9.82 12.46 -4.08
N GLU A 67 -10.93 13.20 -4.09
CA GLU A 67 -12.09 12.89 -4.93
C GLU A 67 -11.75 13.12 -6.41
N LEU A 68 -11.09 14.24 -6.72
CA LEU A 68 -10.66 14.55 -8.09
C LEU A 68 -9.73 13.47 -8.66
N LYS A 69 -8.75 13.03 -7.87
CA LYS A 69 -7.82 11.95 -8.28
C LYS A 69 -8.54 10.64 -8.55
N ILE A 70 -9.51 10.28 -7.72
CA ILE A 70 -10.28 9.04 -7.90
C ILE A 70 -11.14 9.14 -9.16
N THR A 71 -11.77 10.30 -9.41
CA THR A 71 -12.54 10.54 -10.64
C THR A 71 -11.65 10.48 -11.88
N GLU A 72 -10.49 11.11 -11.86
CA GLU A 72 -9.48 11.05 -12.93
C GLU A 72 -9.03 9.62 -13.20
N ALA A 73 -8.66 8.89 -12.15
CA ALA A 73 -8.31 7.48 -12.26
C ALA A 73 -9.44 6.68 -12.91
N VAL A 74 -10.70 6.85 -12.44
CA VAL A 74 -11.84 6.13 -13.01
C VAL A 74 -12.08 6.48 -14.48
N ASN A 75 -11.89 7.73 -14.89
CA ASN A 75 -12.01 8.14 -16.29
C ASN A 75 -10.99 7.41 -17.18
N HIS A 76 -9.72 7.30 -16.75
CA HIS A 76 -8.73 6.49 -17.48
C HIS A 76 -9.16 5.02 -17.63
N TYR A 77 -9.80 4.43 -16.62
CA TYR A 77 -10.36 3.06 -16.73
C TYR A 77 -11.55 2.96 -17.68
N ILE A 78 -12.35 4.02 -17.83
CA ILE A 78 -13.48 4.08 -18.76
C ILE A 78 -12.96 4.17 -20.19
N ASP A 79 -12.01 5.08 -20.42
CA ASP A 79 -11.42 5.39 -21.73
C ASP A 79 -10.47 4.28 -22.20
N GLY A 80 -9.97 3.45 -21.28
CA GLY A 80 -9.04 2.37 -21.60
C GLY A 80 -7.59 2.84 -21.69
N ASP A 81 -7.28 3.98 -21.10
CA ASP A 81 -5.93 4.53 -21.05
C ASP A 81 -5.08 3.85 -19.97
N PHE A 82 -3.78 3.77 -20.22
CA PHE A 82 -2.82 3.34 -19.22
C PHE A 82 -2.67 4.41 -18.14
N TYR A 83 -2.78 4.03 -16.87
CA TYR A 83 -2.66 4.93 -15.73
C TYR A 83 -1.98 4.24 -14.55
N ILE A 84 -1.11 4.95 -13.83
CA ILE A 84 -0.50 4.45 -12.59
C ILE A 84 -1.28 5.02 -11.41
N SER A 85 -2.12 4.19 -10.81
CA SER A 85 -2.96 4.58 -9.67
C SER A 85 -2.24 4.36 -8.35
N SER A 86 -2.50 5.20 -7.36
CA SER A 86 -2.08 5.02 -5.96
C SER A 86 -2.87 3.91 -5.26
N PHE A 87 -3.99 3.51 -5.83
CA PHE A 87 -4.92 2.52 -5.28
C PHE A 87 -4.80 1.16 -5.99
N PRO A 88 -5.14 0.06 -5.31
CA PRO A 88 -5.30 -1.24 -5.98
C PRO A 88 -6.36 -1.17 -7.10
N PRO A 89 -6.18 -1.92 -8.21
CA PRO A 89 -7.13 -1.89 -9.32
C PRO A 89 -8.59 -2.28 -9.00
N PRO A 90 -8.92 -3.19 -8.04
CA PRO A 90 -10.30 -3.64 -7.85
C PRO A 90 -11.30 -2.53 -7.53
N ILE A 91 -10.97 -1.57 -6.66
CA ILE A 91 -11.87 -0.44 -6.35
C ILE A 91 -12.11 0.44 -7.57
N MET A 92 -11.07 0.71 -8.37
CA MET A 92 -11.19 1.52 -9.58
C MET A 92 -12.02 0.80 -10.64
N GLN A 93 -11.82 -0.51 -10.81
CA GLN A 93 -12.65 -1.33 -11.70
C GLN A 93 -14.11 -1.35 -11.27
N LEU A 94 -14.40 -1.46 -9.97
CA LEU A 94 -15.76 -1.43 -9.44
C LEU A 94 -16.43 -0.07 -9.71
N LEU A 95 -15.72 1.03 -9.44
CA LEU A 95 -16.21 2.38 -9.67
C LEU A 95 -16.41 2.64 -11.17
N ALA A 96 -15.46 2.27 -12.02
CA ALA A 96 -15.58 2.38 -13.47
C ALA A 96 -16.74 1.55 -14.04
N PHE A 97 -16.97 0.34 -13.50
CA PHE A 97 -18.14 -0.47 -13.87
C PHE A 97 -19.46 0.21 -13.46
N SER A 98 -19.51 0.77 -12.24
CA SER A 98 -20.68 1.53 -11.78
C SER A 98 -20.95 2.79 -12.61
N ALA A 99 -19.88 3.47 -13.05
CA ALA A 99 -19.96 4.62 -13.94
C ALA A 99 -20.51 4.23 -15.33
N LYS A 100 -20.04 3.10 -15.89
CA LYS A 100 -20.55 2.58 -17.18
C LYS A 100 -22.04 2.23 -17.12
N ILE A 101 -22.54 1.71 -15.99
CA ILE A 101 -23.96 1.42 -15.80
C ILE A 101 -24.80 2.69 -15.68
N THR A 102 -24.31 3.68 -14.94
CA THR A 102 -25.07 4.90 -14.62
C THR A 102 -24.95 5.99 -15.69
N GLY A 103 -23.99 5.87 -16.61
CA GLY A 103 -23.77 6.79 -17.74
C GLY A 103 -23.04 8.08 -17.39
N ASN A 104 -22.90 8.43 -16.10
CA ASN A 104 -22.10 9.57 -15.64
C ASN A 104 -21.62 9.35 -14.20
N LEU A 105 -20.32 9.52 -13.94
CA LEU A 105 -19.76 9.51 -12.59
C LEU A 105 -19.64 10.93 -12.06
N SER A 106 -20.74 11.47 -11.52
CA SER A 106 -20.66 12.73 -10.79
C SER A 106 -20.03 12.53 -9.40
N ILE A 107 -19.30 13.54 -8.93
CA ILE A 107 -18.77 13.56 -7.55
C ILE A 107 -19.93 13.43 -6.54
N GLU A 108 -21.10 13.98 -6.85
CA GLU A 108 -22.29 13.85 -6.03
C GLU A 108 -22.74 12.37 -5.88
N LEU A 109 -22.70 11.58 -6.96
CA LEU A 109 -23.03 10.16 -6.90
C LEU A 109 -22.02 9.39 -6.04
N LEU A 110 -20.72 9.68 -6.18
CA LEU A 110 -19.67 9.09 -5.36
C LEU A 110 -19.90 9.39 -3.87
N ARG A 111 -20.21 10.63 -3.51
CA ARG A 111 -20.51 11.01 -2.13
C ARG A 111 -21.77 10.33 -1.58
N LYS A 112 -22.82 10.19 -2.39
CA LYS A 112 -24.02 9.42 -2.02
C LYS A 112 -23.71 7.94 -1.75
N ILE A 113 -22.90 7.31 -2.61
CA ILE A 113 -22.42 5.93 -2.40
C ILE A 113 -21.64 5.85 -1.09
N ASN A 114 -20.74 6.79 -0.84
CA ASN A 114 -19.92 6.79 0.38
C ASN A 114 -20.77 6.96 1.65
N LEU A 115 -21.78 7.82 1.61
CA LEU A 115 -22.73 8.01 2.72
C LEU A 115 -23.50 6.72 3.04
N VAL A 116 -23.92 5.97 2.02
CA VAL A 116 -24.56 4.66 2.20
C VAL A 116 -23.59 3.65 2.80
N VAL A 117 -22.33 3.63 2.35
CA VAL A 117 -21.26 2.77 2.91
C VAL A 117 -20.98 3.13 4.37
N ALA A 118 -20.95 4.41 4.72
CA ALA A 118 -20.80 4.88 6.10
C ALA A 118 -21.94 4.39 7.00
N ALA A 119 -23.19 4.55 6.54
CA ALA A 119 -24.37 4.10 7.27
C ALA A 119 -24.39 2.57 7.44
N ALA A 120 -24.01 1.82 6.40
CA ALA A 120 -23.84 0.38 6.46
C ALA A 120 -22.75 -0.02 7.46
N THR A 121 -21.65 0.75 7.56
CA THR A 121 -20.58 0.52 8.53
C THR A 121 -21.10 0.67 9.96
N VAL A 122 -21.85 1.73 10.28
CA VAL A 122 -22.46 1.93 11.60
C VAL A 122 -23.37 0.74 11.97
N SER A 123 -24.16 0.25 11.01
CA SER A 123 -25.02 -0.92 11.19
C SER A 123 -24.23 -2.21 11.41
N ALA A 124 -23.18 -2.41 10.60
CA ALA A 124 -22.31 -3.57 10.68
C ALA A 124 -21.57 -3.63 12.02
N VAL A 125 -21.09 -2.50 12.54
CA VAL A 125 -20.49 -2.40 13.89
C VAL A 125 -21.48 -2.85 14.95
N TYR A 126 -22.71 -2.33 14.94
CA TYR A 126 -23.73 -2.74 15.91
C TYR A 126 -24.02 -4.25 15.84
N LEU A 127 -24.26 -4.79 14.64
CA LEU A 127 -24.55 -6.22 14.45
C LEU A 127 -23.37 -7.10 14.85
N MET A 128 -22.14 -6.68 14.55
CA MET A 128 -20.92 -7.37 14.94
C MET A 128 -20.80 -7.45 16.46
N LEU A 129 -21.01 -6.35 17.18
CA LEU A 129 -20.97 -6.33 18.66
C LEU A 129 -22.07 -7.25 19.24
N ARG A 130 -23.27 -7.24 18.68
CA ARG A 130 -24.35 -8.15 19.12
C ARG A 130 -24.03 -9.61 18.87
N GLN A 131 -23.41 -9.92 17.73
CA GLN A 131 -22.93 -11.26 17.41
C GLN A 131 -21.82 -11.71 18.38
N SER A 132 -21.06 -10.76 18.92
CA SER A 132 -20.06 -10.98 19.97
C SER A 132 -20.63 -11.18 21.40
N SER A 133 -21.94 -11.35 21.54
CA SER A 133 -22.63 -11.46 22.84
C SER A 133 -22.42 -10.24 23.76
N ILE A 134 -22.24 -9.06 23.18
CA ILE A 134 -22.30 -7.78 23.89
C ILE A 134 -23.76 -7.37 24.06
N THR A 135 -24.08 -6.78 25.21
CA THR A 135 -25.45 -6.30 25.50
C THR A 135 -25.87 -5.17 24.56
N CYS A 136 -27.15 -5.14 24.21
CA CYS A 136 -27.74 -4.16 23.29
C CYS A 136 -27.36 -2.70 23.62
N ALA A 137 -27.49 -2.29 24.88
CA ALA A 137 -27.20 -0.93 25.31
C ALA A 137 -25.76 -0.51 24.97
N ILE A 138 -24.78 -1.37 25.26
CA ILE A 138 -23.35 -1.10 24.98
C ILE A 138 -23.09 -1.08 23.47
N SER A 139 -23.72 -1.98 22.71
CA SER A 139 -23.60 -2.00 21.25
C SER A 139 -24.14 -0.73 20.61
N VAL A 140 -25.27 -0.20 21.10
CA VAL A 140 -25.83 1.08 20.64
C VAL A 140 -24.90 2.23 20.98
N VAL A 141 -24.36 2.28 22.21
CA VAL A 141 -23.43 3.34 22.62
C VAL A 141 -22.16 3.33 21.76
N ALA A 142 -21.59 2.17 21.48
CA ALA A 142 -20.39 2.06 20.63
C ALA A 142 -20.66 2.49 19.18
N ALA A 143 -21.79 2.05 18.59
CA ALA A 143 -22.19 2.48 17.25
C ALA A 143 -22.48 3.99 17.19
N ALA A 144 -23.13 4.53 18.23
CA ALA A 144 -23.37 5.96 18.38
C ALA A 144 -22.06 6.75 18.48
N ALA A 145 -21.10 6.28 19.29
CA ALA A 145 -19.77 6.90 19.43
C ALA A 145 -19.04 6.99 18.09
N LEU A 146 -19.05 5.92 17.27
CA LEU A 146 -18.49 5.96 15.92
C LEU A 146 -19.22 6.98 15.02
N SER A 147 -20.55 6.93 14.99
CA SER A 147 -21.38 7.84 14.17
C SER A 147 -21.27 9.33 14.56
N ARG A 148 -20.76 9.61 15.76
CA ARG A 148 -20.58 10.96 16.32
C ARG A 148 -19.15 11.46 16.18
N LEU A 149 -18.20 10.56 15.89
CA LEU A 149 -16.81 10.92 15.73
C LEU A 149 -16.64 11.91 14.56
N PRO A 150 -16.11 13.11 14.78
CA PRO A 150 -15.97 14.13 13.73
C PRO A 150 -15.20 13.61 12.51
N LEU A 151 -14.11 12.87 12.72
CA LEU A 151 -13.30 12.27 11.66
C LEU A 151 -14.11 11.30 10.79
N PHE A 152 -14.96 10.46 11.39
CA PHE A 152 -15.82 9.54 10.65
C PHE A 152 -16.93 10.27 9.88
N VAL A 153 -17.47 11.34 10.47
CA VAL A 153 -18.49 12.19 9.83
C VAL A 153 -17.90 12.92 8.62
N GLU A 154 -16.72 13.49 8.75
CA GLU A 154 -16.04 14.20 7.68
C GLU A 154 -15.74 13.28 6.48
N GLU A 155 -15.16 12.12 6.75
CA GLU A 155 -14.87 11.11 5.72
C GLU A 155 -16.15 10.51 5.09
N SER A 156 -17.32 10.63 5.73
CA SER A 156 -18.60 10.19 5.17
C SER A 156 -19.22 11.14 4.16
N ILE A 157 -18.78 12.40 4.17
CA ILE A 157 -19.33 13.46 3.33
C ILE A 157 -18.55 13.56 2.01
N SER A 158 -17.23 13.43 2.04
CA SER A 158 -16.38 13.32 0.85
C SER A 158 -16.13 11.86 0.47
N PHE A 159 -16.01 11.50 -0.80
CA PHE A 159 -15.64 10.13 -1.17
C PHE A 159 -14.20 9.81 -0.74
N SER A 160 -14.06 8.76 0.09
CA SER A 160 -12.77 8.29 0.60
C SER A 160 -12.74 6.76 0.65
N ALA A 161 -11.61 6.17 0.25
CA ALA A 161 -11.42 4.73 0.29
C ALA A 161 -11.34 4.16 1.73
N GLU A 162 -11.22 5.02 2.75
CA GLU A 162 -11.19 4.60 4.16
C GLU A 162 -12.51 3.97 4.62
N LEU A 163 -13.65 4.48 4.16
CA LEU A 163 -14.95 3.97 4.61
C LEU A 163 -15.31 2.59 4.06
N PRO A 164 -15.12 2.30 2.76
CA PRO A 164 -15.19 0.92 2.26
C PRO A 164 -14.25 -0.01 3.04
N GLN A 165 -13.03 0.44 3.34
CA GLN A 165 -12.06 -0.33 4.12
C GLN A 165 -12.58 -0.63 5.54
N LEU A 166 -13.19 0.34 6.22
CA LEU A 166 -13.84 0.15 7.53
C LEU A 166 -15.00 -0.83 7.43
N LEU A 167 -15.87 -0.70 6.43
CA LEU A 167 -16.99 -1.61 6.22
C LEU A 167 -16.47 -3.05 6.06
N PHE A 168 -15.48 -3.27 5.21
CA PHE A 168 -14.92 -4.61 4.99
C PHE A 168 -14.21 -5.16 6.23
N LEU A 169 -13.49 -4.34 6.98
CA LEU A 169 -12.90 -4.73 8.28
C LEU A 169 -13.99 -5.19 9.28
N THR A 170 -15.08 -4.43 9.41
CA THR A 170 -16.20 -4.81 10.30
C THR A 170 -16.90 -6.08 9.83
N GLY A 171 -17.07 -6.26 8.51
CA GLY A 171 -17.60 -7.47 7.89
C GLY A 171 -16.71 -8.68 8.18
N SER A 172 -15.39 -8.55 8.02
CA SER A 172 -14.43 -9.60 8.36
C SER A 172 -14.49 -9.98 9.84
N LEU A 173 -14.60 -9.01 10.75
CA LEU A 173 -14.76 -9.28 12.19
C LEU A 173 -16.09 -9.98 12.51
N LEU A 174 -17.18 -9.56 11.89
CA LEU A 174 -18.48 -10.22 12.01
C LEU A 174 -18.40 -11.68 11.55
N SER A 175 -17.88 -11.91 10.35
CA SER A 175 -17.69 -13.26 9.78
C SER A 175 -16.75 -14.11 10.62
N TRP A 176 -15.68 -13.52 11.16
CA TRP A 176 -14.76 -14.18 12.09
C TRP A 176 -15.46 -14.63 13.37
N ASN A 177 -16.28 -13.76 13.97
CA ASN A 177 -17.02 -14.11 15.19
C ASN A 177 -18.09 -15.19 14.92
N ILE A 178 -18.71 -15.21 13.75
CA ILE A 178 -19.58 -16.33 13.33
C ILE A 178 -18.76 -17.60 13.15
N PHE A 179 -17.62 -17.52 12.45
CA PHE A 179 -16.73 -18.64 12.18
C PHE A 179 -16.22 -19.30 13.48
N LYS A 180 -15.81 -18.52 14.49
CA LYS A 180 -15.38 -19.03 15.81
C LYS A 180 -16.46 -19.87 16.50
N ARG A 181 -17.74 -19.64 16.21
CA ARG A 181 -18.88 -20.33 16.84
C ARG A 181 -19.32 -21.57 16.07
N CYS A 182 -19.01 -21.66 14.78
CA CYS A 182 -19.41 -22.77 13.93
C CYS A 182 -18.51 -23.99 14.13
N ARG A 183 -19.12 -25.18 14.22
CA ARG A 183 -18.39 -26.44 14.23
C ARG A 183 -17.84 -26.76 12.85
N PHE A 184 -16.64 -27.34 12.80
CA PHE A 184 -16.05 -27.82 11.56
C PHE A 184 -17.00 -28.77 10.82
N SER A 185 -16.98 -28.71 9.49
CA SER A 185 -17.85 -29.46 8.57
C SER A 185 -19.35 -29.09 8.57
N THR A 186 -19.78 -28.08 9.33
CA THR A 186 -21.16 -27.55 9.21
C THR A 186 -21.31 -26.58 8.04
N LYS A 187 -22.51 -26.44 7.48
CA LYS A 187 -22.80 -25.46 6.40
C LYS A 187 -22.43 -24.03 6.81
N GLY A 188 -22.75 -23.66 8.06
CA GLY A 188 -22.41 -22.34 8.61
C GLY A 188 -20.91 -22.08 8.70
N TRP A 189 -20.09 -23.12 8.92
CA TRP A 189 -18.63 -23.00 8.93
C TRP A 189 -18.08 -22.63 7.55
N TYR A 190 -18.53 -23.31 6.50
CA TYR A 190 -18.11 -22.99 5.13
C TYR A 190 -18.62 -21.61 4.68
N GLN A 191 -19.88 -21.27 5.00
CA GLN A 191 -20.46 -19.97 4.67
C GLN A 191 -19.73 -18.82 5.38
N SER A 192 -19.44 -18.95 6.68
CA SER A 192 -18.71 -17.93 7.42
C SER A 192 -17.26 -17.77 6.95
N LEU A 193 -16.58 -18.86 6.62
CA LEU A 193 -15.24 -18.83 6.04
C LEU A 193 -15.23 -18.17 4.65
N PHE A 194 -16.22 -18.47 3.81
CA PHE A 194 -16.38 -17.83 2.51
C PHE A 194 -16.65 -16.32 2.65
N LEU A 195 -17.59 -15.93 3.51
CA LEU A 195 -17.89 -14.51 3.77
C LEU A 195 -16.67 -13.77 4.34
N LEU A 196 -15.93 -14.39 5.26
CA LEU A 196 -14.67 -13.84 5.78
C LEU A 196 -13.68 -13.58 4.65
N THR A 197 -13.50 -14.57 3.77
CA THR A 197 -12.60 -14.45 2.61
C THR A 197 -13.06 -13.35 1.68
N LEU A 198 -14.36 -13.25 1.39
CA LEU A 198 -14.95 -12.23 0.53
C LEU A 198 -14.67 -10.81 1.06
N PHE A 199 -14.91 -10.57 2.35
CA PHE A 199 -14.64 -9.27 2.97
C PHE A 199 -13.14 -8.94 2.99
N ILE A 200 -12.28 -9.92 3.27
CA ILE A 200 -10.82 -9.72 3.21
C ILE A 200 -10.37 -9.39 1.78
N THR A 201 -10.87 -10.11 0.77
CA THR A 201 -10.58 -9.84 -0.64
C THR A 201 -10.96 -8.42 -1.03
N PHE A 202 -12.15 -7.95 -0.65
CA PHE A 202 -12.55 -6.57 -0.91
C PHE A 202 -11.73 -5.55 -0.12
N SER A 203 -11.32 -5.86 1.11
CA SER A 203 -10.42 -5.01 1.88
C SER A 203 -9.08 -4.83 1.18
N VAL A 204 -8.42 -5.92 0.76
CA VAL A 204 -7.16 -5.87 -0.01
C VAL A 204 -7.34 -5.12 -1.34
N GLY A 205 -8.51 -5.26 -1.97
CA GLY A 205 -8.82 -4.61 -3.25
C GLY A 205 -9.19 -3.13 -3.17
N THR A 206 -9.43 -2.57 -1.98
CA THR A 206 -9.74 -1.14 -1.83
C THR A 206 -8.54 -0.30 -1.47
N LYS A 207 -7.71 -0.78 -0.54
CA LYS A 207 -6.49 -0.09 -0.13
C LYS A 207 -5.42 -1.09 0.29
N PHE A 208 -4.15 -0.75 0.11
CA PHE A 208 -3.03 -1.61 0.51
C PHE A 208 -2.99 -1.90 2.02
N LEU A 209 -3.63 -1.06 2.85
CA LEU A 209 -3.84 -1.35 4.28
C LEU A 209 -4.62 -2.67 4.50
N GLY A 210 -5.47 -3.07 3.55
CA GLY A 210 -6.14 -4.36 3.57
C GLY A 210 -5.19 -5.57 3.56
N ILE A 211 -3.95 -5.43 3.07
CA ILE A 211 -2.90 -6.46 3.19
C ILE A 211 -2.55 -6.69 4.66
N VAL A 212 -2.52 -5.63 5.49
CA VAL A 212 -2.31 -5.73 6.93
C VAL A 212 -3.49 -6.43 7.60
N THR A 213 -4.72 -6.08 7.21
CA THR A 213 -5.93 -6.79 7.66
C THR A 213 -5.86 -8.28 7.33
N TRP A 214 -5.47 -8.62 6.09
CA TRP A 214 -5.30 -10.00 5.65
C TRP A 214 -4.22 -10.73 6.47
N ALA A 215 -3.04 -10.14 6.66
CA ALA A 215 -1.96 -10.70 7.45
C ALA A 215 -2.38 -10.95 8.91
N TRP A 216 -3.13 -10.02 9.51
CA TRP A 216 -3.69 -10.19 10.85
C TRP A 216 -4.65 -11.39 10.93
N PHE A 217 -5.58 -11.53 9.98
CA PHE A 217 -6.47 -12.69 9.96
C PHE A 217 -5.74 -14.02 9.70
N LEU A 218 -4.63 -14.02 8.95
CA LEU A 218 -3.78 -15.21 8.85
C LEU A 218 -3.17 -15.61 10.19
N LEU A 219 -2.69 -14.64 10.99
CA LEU A 219 -2.22 -14.91 12.35
C LEU A 219 -3.34 -15.46 13.25
N LEU A 220 -4.55 -14.90 13.14
CA LEU A 220 -5.72 -15.41 13.87
C LEU A 220 -6.09 -16.84 13.45
N LEU A 221 -5.98 -17.18 12.16
CA LEU A 221 -6.21 -18.54 11.66
C LEU A 221 -5.14 -19.52 12.16
N ILE A 222 -3.88 -19.11 12.23
CA ILE A 222 -2.80 -19.91 12.81
C ILE A 222 -3.09 -20.17 14.30
N ARG A 223 -3.44 -19.12 15.06
CA ARG A 223 -3.85 -19.23 16.47
C ARG A 223 -5.04 -20.17 16.65
N GLN A 224 -6.04 -20.08 15.78
CA GLN A 224 -7.22 -20.93 15.82
C GLN A 224 -6.92 -22.39 15.41
N ALA A 225 -6.01 -22.61 14.46
CA ALA A 225 -5.51 -23.94 14.12
C ALA A 225 -4.75 -24.55 15.30
N TRP A 226 -3.90 -23.78 15.98
CA TRP A 226 -3.22 -24.20 17.21
C TRP A 226 -4.21 -24.61 18.30
N ASN A 227 -5.26 -23.83 18.52
CA ASN A 227 -6.32 -24.18 19.47
C ASN A 227 -7.09 -25.46 19.08
N THR A 228 -7.23 -25.73 17.78
CA THR A 228 -7.89 -26.95 17.28
C THR A 228 -6.98 -28.17 17.46
N ILE A 229 -5.67 -28.03 17.24
CA ILE A 229 -4.66 -29.07 17.53
C ILE A 229 -4.66 -29.42 19.03
N GLY A 230 -4.89 -28.43 19.89
CA GLY A 230 -5.00 -28.64 21.35
C GLY A 230 -6.24 -29.43 21.80
N ASP A 231 -7.24 -29.64 20.94
CA ASP A 231 -8.44 -30.43 21.27
C ASP A 231 -8.22 -31.91 20.95
N VAL A 232 -8.00 -32.70 21.99
CA VAL A 232 -7.74 -34.16 21.90
C VAL A 232 -8.89 -34.94 21.27
N ASN A 233 -10.10 -34.39 21.22
CA ASN A 233 -11.25 -35.08 20.60
C ASN A 233 -11.29 -34.93 19.07
N VAL A 234 -10.52 -34.01 18.49
CA VAL A 234 -10.54 -33.75 17.05
C VAL A 234 -9.55 -34.68 16.37
N LYS A 235 -10.01 -35.39 15.34
CA LYS A 235 -9.14 -36.30 14.57
C LYS A 235 -8.10 -35.51 13.78
N ASN A 236 -6.88 -36.01 13.68
CA ASN A 236 -5.79 -35.38 12.90
C ASN A 236 -6.20 -35.08 11.45
N TRP A 237 -7.00 -35.96 10.84
CA TRP A 237 -7.54 -35.76 9.50
C TRP A 237 -8.47 -34.53 9.40
N ASP A 238 -9.30 -34.30 10.41
CA ASP A 238 -10.20 -33.15 10.46
C ASP A 238 -9.41 -31.84 10.68
N VAL A 239 -8.33 -31.90 11.48
CA VAL A 239 -7.39 -30.78 11.63
C VAL A 239 -6.75 -30.43 10.29
N ALA A 240 -6.20 -31.43 9.58
CA ALA A 240 -5.58 -31.24 8.27
C ALA A 240 -6.58 -30.68 7.27
N ARG A 241 -7.76 -31.31 7.12
CA ARG A 241 -8.81 -30.87 6.21
C ARG A 241 -9.30 -29.45 6.51
N SER A 242 -9.52 -29.13 7.78
CA SER A 242 -9.93 -27.77 8.17
C SER A 242 -8.86 -26.73 7.85
N SER A 243 -7.59 -27.07 8.04
CA SER A 243 -6.46 -26.20 7.75
C SER A 243 -6.29 -25.99 6.25
N SER A 244 -6.43 -27.05 5.44
CA SER A 244 -6.42 -26.96 3.98
C SER A 244 -7.51 -26.03 3.45
N TRP A 245 -8.73 -26.10 3.99
CA TRP A 245 -9.80 -25.16 3.60
C TRP A 245 -9.48 -23.71 3.96
N LYS A 246 -8.93 -23.45 5.16
CA LYS A 246 -8.52 -22.10 5.58
C LYS A 246 -7.41 -21.53 4.67
N VAL A 247 -6.43 -22.35 4.31
CA VAL A 247 -5.33 -21.96 3.40
C VAL A 247 -5.88 -21.71 1.99
N ALA A 248 -6.68 -22.61 1.44
CA ALA A 248 -7.23 -22.48 0.09
C ALA A 248 -8.13 -21.25 -0.07
N THR A 249 -8.92 -20.92 0.96
CA THR A 249 -9.83 -19.78 0.92
C THR A 249 -9.12 -18.49 1.35
N VAL A 250 -8.86 -18.29 2.65
CA VAL A 250 -8.30 -17.04 3.18
C VAL A 250 -6.84 -16.84 2.79
N GLY A 251 -6.05 -17.91 2.66
CA GLY A 251 -4.63 -17.80 2.30
C GLY A 251 -4.36 -17.53 0.83
N ILE A 252 -5.13 -18.14 -0.08
CA ILE A 252 -4.81 -18.14 -1.51
C ILE A 252 -5.78 -17.26 -2.33
N LEU A 253 -7.06 -17.17 -1.96
CA LEU A 253 -8.03 -16.46 -2.78
C LEU A 253 -7.81 -14.93 -2.81
N PRO A 254 -7.51 -14.22 -1.70
CA PRO A 254 -7.23 -12.79 -1.75
C PRO A 254 -6.07 -12.38 -2.69
N PRO A 255 -4.87 -12.99 -2.63
CA PRO A 255 -3.80 -12.61 -3.56
C PRO A 255 -4.10 -13.00 -5.02
N ILE A 256 -4.77 -14.14 -5.27
CA ILE A 256 -5.16 -14.52 -6.65
C ILE A 256 -6.14 -13.51 -7.24
N THR A 257 -7.17 -13.10 -6.48
CA THR A 257 -8.17 -12.14 -6.96
C THR A 257 -7.57 -10.77 -7.23
N LEU A 258 -6.64 -10.32 -6.39
CA LEU A 258 -5.86 -9.10 -6.65
C LEU A 258 -5.03 -9.22 -7.94
N LEU A 259 -4.29 -10.33 -8.10
CA LEU A 259 -3.48 -10.56 -9.30
C LEU A 259 -4.33 -10.59 -10.58
N LEU A 260 -5.48 -11.28 -10.55
CA LEU A 260 -6.40 -11.32 -11.68
C LEU A 260 -6.94 -9.93 -12.01
N SER A 261 -7.21 -9.09 -11.00
CA SER A 261 -7.63 -7.71 -11.22
C SER A 261 -6.56 -6.88 -11.92
N TYR A 262 -5.27 -7.03 -11.56
CA TYR A 262 -4.17 -6.43 -12.31
C TYR A 262 -4.11 -6.95 -13.76
N PHE A 263 -4.28 -8.25 -13.97
CA PHE A 263 -4.28 -8.83 -15.33
C PHE A 263 -5.41 -8.26 -16.18
N VAL A 264 -6.62 -8.13 -15.62
CA VAL A 264 -7.77 -7.54 -16.31
C VAL A 264 -7.51 -6.07 -16.62
N PHE A 265 -6.98 -5.31 -15.66
CA PHE A 265 -6.61 -3.91 -15.87
C PHE A 265 -5.62 -3.77 -17.03
N LEU A 266 -4.47 -4.46 -16.95
CA LEU A 266 -3.42 -4.37 -17.96
C LEU A 266 -3.87 -4.90 -19.34
N SER A 267 -4.77 -5.87 -19.39
CA SER A 267 -5.29 -6.39 -20.67
C SER A 267 -6.21 -5.37 -21.37
N ASN A 268 -6.91 -4.55 -20.58
CA ASN A 268 -7.85 -3.54 -21.06
C ASN A 268 -7.19 -2.19 -21.35
N SER A 269 -6.05 -1.87 -20.74
CA SER A 269 -5.29 -0.65 -21.04
C SER A 269 -4.65 -0.72 -22.43
N ARG A 270 -5.13 0.12 -23.36
CA ARG A 270 -4.70 0.21 -24.77
C ARG A 270 -4.45 1.63 -25.26
N GLY A 271 -4.78 2.65 -24.48
CA GLY A 271 -4.46 4.05 -24.78
C GLY A 271 -3.25 4.56 -23.99
N PRO A 272 -2.48 5.53 -24.51
CA PRO A 272 -1.43 6.18 -23.76
C PRO A 272 -2.00 7.29 -22.86
N SER A 273 -1.38 7.50 -21.70
CA SER A 273 -1.52 8.76 -20.96
C SER A 273 -0.23 9.56 -21.05
N LEU A 274 -0.34 10.87 -21.26
CA LEU A 274 0.80 11.77 -21.43
C LEU A 274 1.80 11.66 -20.27
N ASP A 275 1.31 11.63 -19.03
CA ASP A 275 2.15 11.73 -17.83
C ASP A 275 2.67 10.37 -17.34
N HIS A 276 2.00 9.25 -17.65
CA HIS A 276 2.35 7.95 -17.09
C HIS A 276 3.06 7.00 -18.06
N SER A 277 2.94 7.21 -19.38
CA SER A 277 3.56 6.31 -20.36
C SER A 277 5.10 6.31 -20.25
N GLY A 278 5.71 7.46 -19.94
CA GLY A 278 7.16 7.58 -19.74
C GLY A 278 7.71 6.94 -18.46
N LEU A 279 6.84 6.43 -17.57
CA LEU A 279 7.22 5.86 -16.27
C LEU A 279 7.48 4.36 -16.33
N VAL A 280 7.07 3.70 -17.41
CA VAL A 280 7.24 2.26 -17.62
C VAL A 280 8.28 1.96 -18.68
N SER A 281 8.81 0.73 -18.67
CA SER A 281 9.80 0.29 -19.64
C SER A 281 9.26 0.35 -21.07
N PRO A 282 10.12 0.51 -22.09
CA PRO A 282 9.69 0.49 -23.50
C PRO A 282 9.01 -0.84 -23.89
N TYR A 283 9.42 -1.93 -23.23
CA TYR A 283 8.77 -3.23 -23.38
C TYR A 283 7.30 -3.20 -22.91
N PHE A 284 7.05 -2.57 -21.76
CA PHE A 284 5.70 -2.37 -21.24
C PHE A 284 4.94 -1.36 -22.11
N GLU A 285 5.54 -0.23 -22.48
CA GLU A 285 4.89 0.78 -23.32
C GLU A 285 4.36 0.19 -24.62
N ASN A 286 5.15 -0.67 -25.27
CA ASN A 286 4.76 -1.41 -26.48
C ASN A 286 3.56 -2.36 -26.29
N TRP A 287 3.19 -2.72 -25.05
CA TRP A 287 2.00 -3.53 -24.77
C TRP A 287 0.70 -2.77 -25.00
N PHE A 288 0.62 -1.51 -24.57
CA PHE A 288 -0.57 -0.67 -24.73
C PHE A 288 -0.45 0.26 -25.94
N LEU A 289 0.75 0.72 -26.29
CA LEU A 289 1.00 1.59 -27.45
C LEU A 289 1.97 0.91 -28.43
N PRO A 290 1.52 -0.04 -29.27
CA PRO A 290 2.38 -0.71 -30.23
C PRO A 290 2.75 0.24 -31.37
N GLN A 291 3.86 0.95 -31.24
CA GLN A 291 4.43 1.72 -32.34
C GLN A 291 5.46 0.89 -33.11
N PRO A 292 5.50 0.97 -34.46
CA PRO A 292 6.68 0.54 -35.19
C PRO A 292 7.79 1.51 -34.80
N MET A 293 8.66 1.10 -33.88
CA MET A 293 9.87 1.87 -33.60
C MET A 293 10.92 1.41 -34.61
N PRO A 294 11.17 2.13 -35.72
CA PRO A 294 12.34 1.85 -36.52
C PRO A 294 13.54 2.26 -35.67
N GLN A 295 14.15 1.33 -34.94
CA GLN A 295 15.45 1.56 -34.31
C GLN A 295 16.52 0.85 -35.15
N PRO A 296 17.77 1.32 -35.11
CA PRO A 296 18.86 0.60 -35.74
C PRO A 296 19.17 -0.65 -34.90
N ASP A 297 19.59 -1.73 -35.56
CA ASP A 297 19.99 -2.95 -34.85
C ASP A 297 21.21 -2.71 -33.94
N VAL A 298 22.05 -1.74 -34.29
CA VAL A 298 23.32 -1.43 -33.62
C VAL A 298 23.54 0.08 -33.53
N VAL A 299 24.18 0.54 -32.46
CA VAL A 299 24.65 1.91 -32.27
C VAL A 299 26.05 2.07 -32.84
N TYR A 300 26.26 3.13 -33.62
CA TYR A 300 27.52 3.46 -34.27
C TYR A 300 28.15 4.71 -33.66
N TYR A 301 29.46 4.90 -33.81
CA TYR A 301 30.08 6.18 -33.48
C TYR A 301 29.48 7.31 -34.35
N GLY A 302 29.25 8.48 -33.75
CA GLY A 302 28.54 9.60 -34.35
C GLY A 302 27.01 9.51 -34.28
N SER A 303 26.44 8.41 -33.79
CA SER A 303 25.00 8.30 -33.51
C SER A 303 24.58 9.31 -32.44
N LYS A 304 23.45 9.99 -32.69
CA LYS A 304 22.67 10.69 -31.67
C LYS A 304 21.81 9.65 -30.97
N ILE A 305 22.09 9.41 -29.71
CA ILE A 305 21.40 8.45 -28.87
C ILE A 305 20.68 9.13 -27.72
N VAL A 306 19.61 8.49 -27.27
CA VAL A 306 18.89 8.86 -26.04
C VAL A 306 19.09 7.72 -25.06
N ILE A 307 19.71 8.03 -23.91
CA ILE A 307 20.06 7.03 -22.88
C ILE A 307 19.02 7.09 -21.78
N ARG A 308 18.53 5.93 -21.35
CA ARG A 308 17.54 5.80 -20.28
C ARG A 308 18.07 4.95 -19.14
N HIS A 309 17.78 5.36 -17.92
CA HIS A 309 18.15 4.61 -16.73
C HIS A 309 17.15 3.46 -16.48
N ALA A 310 17.65 2.26 -16.17
CA ALA A 310 16.81 1.07 -16.10
C ALA A 310 15.95 1.02 -14.83
N GLN A 311 16.53 1.41 -13.68
CA GLN A 311 15.90 1.17 -12.39
C GLN A 311 15.01 2.32 -11.91
N SER A 312 15.35 3.59 -12.19
CA SER A 312 14.55 4.74 -11.73
C SER A 312 13.18 4.80 -12.42
N LEU A 313 12.27 5.55 -11.82
CA LEU A 313 10.91 5.77 -12.30
C LEU A 313 10.92 6.69 -13.53
N GLY A 314 11.23 6.12 -14.69
CA GLY A 314 11.58 6.89 -15.87
C GLY A 314 12.89 7.66 -15.66
N GLY A 315 13.30 8.43 -16.67
CA GLY A 315 14.51 9.22 -16.59
C GLY A 315 15.46 8.99 -17.76
N TYR A 316 15.56 10.01 -18.61
CA TYR A 316 16.48 10.12 -19.72
C TYR A 316 17.69 10.93 -19.29
N LEU A 317 18.90 10.47 -19.61
CA LEU A 317 20.10 11.25 -19.36
C LEU A 317 19.97 12.59 -20.09
N HIS A 318 20.02 13.67 -19.32
CA HIS A 318 19.62 15.00 -19.75
C HIS A 318 20.66 16.02 -19.31
N SER A 319 20.84 17.07 -20.10
CA SER A 319 21.62 18.23 -19.72
C SER A 319 21.06 19.48 -20.37
N HIS A 320 21.15 20.61 -19.68
CA HIS A 320 20.63 21.90 -20.14
C HIS A 320 21.60 23.02 -19.80
N ASN A 321 21.42 24.22 -20.35
CA ASN A 321 22.35 25.34 -20.14
C ASN A 321 22.19 26.03 -18.76
N TYR A 322 22.10 25.24 -17.69
CA TYR A 322 22.13 25.67 -16.29
C TYR A 322 23.30 24.99 -15.58
N THR A 323 23.91 25.69 -14.63
CA THR A 323 25.08 25.21 -13.88
C THR A 323 24.72 24.85 -12.45
N TYR A 324 25.51 23.98 -11.83
CA TYR A 324 25.34 23.68 -10.40
C TYR A 324 25.61 24.96 -9.57
N PRO A 325 24.78 25.26 -8.54
CA PRO A 325 25.01 26.41 -7.66
C PRO A 325 26.17 26.20 -6.68
N GLY A 326 26.59 24.96 -6.47
CA GLY A 326 27.75 24.56 -5.68
C GLY A 326 28.58 23.52 -6.43
N GLY A 327 29.44 22.79 -5.73
CA GLY A 327 30.26 21.73 -6.33
C GLY A 327 31.24 22.27 -7.36
N SER A 328 31.24 21.72 -8.57
CA SER A 328 32.13 22.14 -9.66
C SER A 328 31.75 23.49 -10.29
N GLY A 329 30.50 23.92 -10.14
CA GLY A 329 29.94 25.06 -10.88
C GLY A 329 29.77 24.81 -12.39
N GLU A 330 29.90 23.56 -12.84
CA GLU A 330 29.76 23.18 -14.25
C GLU A 330 28.30 22.93 -14.65
N GLN A 331 28.08 22.58 -15.93
CA GLN A 331 26.74 22.35 -16.48
C GLN A 331 26.10 21.13 -15.82
N GLN A 332 24.82 21.27 -15.43
CA GLN A 332 24.07 20.22 -14.75
C GLN A 332 23.81 19.00 -15.64
N VAL A 333 23.90 17.82 -15.05
CA VAL A 333 23.43 16.56 -15.64
C VAL A 333 22.41 15.92 -14.71
N SER A 334 21.32 15.42 -15.29
CA SER A 334 20.20 14.87 -14.53
C SER A 334 19.53 13.74 -15.30
N LEU A 335 18.51 13.10 -14.70
CA LEU A 335 17.51 12.39 -15.49
C LEU A 335 16.22 13.17 -15.60
N PHE A 336 15.79 13.38 -16.84
CA PHE A 336 14.54 14.05 -17.19
C PHE A 336 13.44 13.05 -17.55
N LEU A 337 12.21 13.31 -17.11
CA LEU A 337 11.12 12.35 -17.23
C LEU A 337 10.53 12.26 -18.64
N HIS A 338 10.54 13.38 -19.37
CA HIS A 338 9.89 13.46 -20.68
C HIS A 338 10.82 12.94 -21.76
N SER A 339 10.32 11.99 -22.55
CA SER A 339 11.08 11.39 -23.64
C SER A 339 11.28 12.33 -24.81
N ASN A 340 10.34 13.23 -25.10
CA ASN A 340 10.35 14.08 -26.28
C ASN A 340 11.04 15.43 -26.05
N ASP A 341 12.28 15.39 -25.56
CA ASP A 341 13.13 16.56 -25.38
C ASP A 341 14.42 16.40 -26.21
N GLY A 342 14.83 17.48 -26.89
CA GLY A 342 16.07 17.51 -27.67
C GLY A 342 17.32 17.53 -26.78
N ASP A 343 17.18 17.99 -25.54
CA ASP A 343 18.25 18.03 -24.52
C ASP A 343 18.51 16.66 -23.86
N ASN A 344 17.81 15.62 -24.32
CA ASN A 344 18.09 14.23 -23.98
C ASN A 344 19.06 13.54 -24.98
N GLU A 345 19.49 14.24 -26.03
CA GLU A 345 20.28 13.65 -27.12
C GLU A 345 21.79 13.78 -26.88
N TRP A 346 22.48 12.63 -26.94
CA TRP A 346 23.92 12.51 -26.76
C TRP A 346 24.57 11.94 -28.02
N ILE A 347 25.72 12.47 -28.42
CA ILE A 347 26.52 11.96 -29.54
C ILE A 347 27.59 11.03 -28.96
N VAL A 348 27.66 9.80 -29.47
CA VAL A 348 28.69 8.84 -29.07
C VAL A 348 29.96 9.09 -29.87
N GLU A 349 31.02 9.53 -29.20
CA GLU A 349 32.32 9.80 -29.80
C GLU A 349 33.34 8.75 -29.38
N PRO A 350 34.30 8.38 -30.25
CA PRO A 350 35.38 7.48 -29.89
C PRO A 350 36.40 8.19 -28.97
N TYR A 351 37.15 7.42 -28.18
CA TYR A 351 38.22 7.96 -27.35
C TYR A 351 39.36 8.61 -28.16
N SER A 352 39.84 7.93 -29.21
CA SER A 352 40.88 8.45 -30.11
C SER A 352 40.26 9.10 -31.35
N GLN A 353 40.82 10.24 -31.75
CA GLN A 353 40.47 10.94 -32.99
C GLN A 353 41.14 10.34 -34.24
N ASP A 354 42.12 9.44 -34.05
CA ASP A 354 42.84 8.77 -35.15
C ASP A 354 41.97 7.76 -35.92
N LEU A 355 40.71 7.61 -35.54
CA LEU A 355 39.74 6.93 -36.36
C LEU A 355 39.35 7.85 -37.53
N GLU A 356 40.26 7.91 -38.50
CA GLU A 356 40.08 8.54 -39.80
C GLU A 356 39.01 7.71 -40.55
N TYR A 357 37.74 7.99 -40.24
CA TYR A 357 36.62 7.24 -40.77
C TYR A 357 36.35 7.66 -42.21
N GLU A 358 36.90 6.92 -43.17
CA GLU A 358 36.60 6.94 -44.61
C GLU A 358 35.12 6.58 -44.92
N GLY A 359 34.15 7.28 -44.33
CA GLY A 359 32.71 7.10 -44.60
C GLY A 359 32.12 5.75 -44.16
N LYS A 360 32.81 4.94 -43.35
CA LYS A 360 32.31 3.66 -42.82
C LYS A 360 31.75 3.83 -41.40
N LEU A 361 30.53 3.32 -41.18
CA LEU A 361 29.90 3.27 -39.86
C LEU A 361 30.53 2.17 -38.99
N GLU A 362 31.25 2.56 -37.92
CA GLU A 362 31.82 1.61 -36.95
C GLU A 362 30.90 1.43 -35.73
N PRO A 363 30.52 0.18 -35.39
CA PRO A 363 29.63 -0.11 -34.26
C PRO A 363 30.36 -0.01 -32.92
N VAL A 364 29.66 0.48 -31.89
CA VAL A 364 30.18 0.54 -30.52
C VAL A 364 30.26 -0.88 -29.95
N ARG A 365 31.43 -1.25 -29.42
CA ARG A 365 31.71 -2.59 -28.86
C ARG A 365 31.68 -2.61 -27.34
N ASN A 366 31.50 -3.79 -26.76
CA ASN A 366 31.69 -3.99 -25.33
C ASN A 366 33.14 -3.62 -24.92
N PHE A 367 33.30 -3.01 -23.74
CA PHE A 367 34.56 -2.48 -23.21
C PHE A 367 35.20 -1.34 -24.02
N ALA A 368 34.49 -0.79 -25.02
CA ALA A 368 34.96 0.39 -25.73
C ALA A 368 35.07 1.61 -24.80
N LEU A 369 36.08 2.43 -25.04
CA LEU A 369 36.23 3.72 -24.37
C LEU A 369 35.57 4.78 -25.25
N ILE A 370 34.56 5.44 -24.72
CA ILE A 370 33.69 6.38 -25.44
C ILE A 370 33.66 7.73 -24.71
N LYS A 371 33.27 8.77 -25.44
CA LYS A 371 32.91 10.08 -24.93
C LYS A 371 31.46 10.35 -25.29
N LEU A 372 30.71 10.95 -24.37
CA LEU A 372 29.31 11.31 -24.59
C LEU A 372 29.22 12.83 -24.68
N ARG A 373 28.96 13.35 -25.88
CA ARG A 373 28.78 14.78 -26.11
C ARG A 373 27.31 15.14 -26.10
N HIS A 374 26.92 16.07 -25.25
CA HIS A 374 25.58 16.60 -25.26
C HIS A 374 25.31 17.36 -26.56
N LYS A 375 24.28 16.98 -27.31
CA LYS A 375 24.04 17.51 -28.67
C LYS A 375 23.75 19.01 -28.66
N SER A 376 22.90 19.50 -27.74
CA SER A 376 22.45 20.89 -27.76
C SER A 376 23.53 21.87 -27.30
N THR A 377 24.34 21.50 -26.30
CA THR A 377 25.37 22.40 -25.74
C THR A 377 26.78 22.11 -26.22
N GLY A 378 27.01 20.96 -26.86
CA GLY A 378 28.34 20.56 -27.35
C GLY A 378 29.31 20.11 -26.26
N LYS A 379 28.90 20.12 -24.99
CA LYS A 379 29.75 19.76 -23.85
C LYS A 379 29.88 18.25 -23.66
N LEU A 380 30.98 17.79 -23.10
CA LEU A 380 31.22 16.37 -22.79
C LEU A 380 30.74 16.02 -21.38
N LEU A 381 30.20 14.82 -21.21
CA LEU A 381 29.87 14.24 -19.91
C LEU A 381 31.13 13.97 -19.10
N ARG A 382 31.23 14.56 -17.91
CA ARG A 382 32.38 14.50 -17.01
C ARG A 382 31.98 13.89 -15.65
N ALA A 383 32.87 13.13 -15.04
CA ALA A 383 32.85 12.89 -13.60
C ALA A 383 33.91 13.78 -12.93
N SER A 384 33.52 14.60 -11.97
CA SER A 384 34.42 15.49 -11.25
C SER A 384 34.67 15.00 -9.83
N ALA A 385 35.78 15.43 -9.22
CA ALA A 385 36.06 15.18 -7.81
C ALA A 385 35.17 16.00 -6.84
N ALA A 386 34.24 16.82 -7.36
CA ALA A 386 33.28 17.54 -6.53
C ALA A 386 32.24 16.56 -5.96
N LYS A 387 31.64 16.92 -4.82
CA LYS A 387 30.56 16.12 -4.23
C LYS A 387 29.24 16.35 -4.96
N PRO A 388 28.39 15.31 -5.14
CA PRO A 388 27.05 15.48 -5.70
C PRO A 388 26.19 16.39 -4.81
N PRO A 389 25.17 17.04 -5.38
CA PRO A 389 24.31 18.00 -4.68
C PRO A 389 23.39 17.40 -3.61
N ILE A 390 23.02 16.12 -3.70
CA ILE A 390 22.12 15.46 -2.73
C ILE A 390 22.83 14.31 -2.01
N SER A 391 23.52 13.45 -2.77
CA SER A 391 24.21 12.28 -2.22
C SER A 391 25.66 12.62 -1.85
N GLU A 392 25.87 13.27 -0.70
CA GLU A 392 27.17 13.85 -0.32
C GLU A 392 28.18 12.87 0.32
N GLN A 393 28.10 11.56 0.02
CA GLN A 393 29.05 10.59 0.61
C GLN A 393 30.44 10.74 0.00
N ASP A 394 31.48 10.38 0.75
CA ASP A 394 32.88 10.62 0.32
C ASP A 394 33.33 9.80 -0.90
N HIS A 395 32.56 8.77 -1.28
CA HIS A 395 32.80 7.92 -2.45
C HIS A 395 31.85 8.24 -3.61
N ASP A 396 31.09 9.33 -3.48
CA ASP A 396 30.18 9.84 -4.49
C ASP A 396 30.81 11.08 -5.16
N HIS A 397 30.77 11.09 -6.49
CA HIS A 397 31.37 12.10 -7.35
C HIS A 397 30.29 12.78 -8.21
N GLU A 398 30.36 14.10 -8.32
CA GLU A 398 29.44 14.90 -9.13
C GLU A 398 29.64 14.62 -10.62
N VAL A 399 28.54 14.40 -11.34
CA VAL A 399 28.54 14.25 -12.79
C VAL A 399 28.03 15.54 -13.43
N SER A 400 28.80 16.09 -14.34
CA SER A 400 28.59 17.39 -14.96
C SER A 400 28.84 17.34 -16.46
N CYS A 401 28.67 18.48 -17.14
CA CYS A 401 29.08 18.68 -18.52
C CYS A 401 30.11 19.80 -18.65
N THR A 402 31.22 19.53 -19.35
CA THR A 402 32.34 20.48 -19.51
C THR A 402 32.78 20.69 -20.97
N GLY A 403 33.57 21.73 -21.19
CA GLY A 403 34.13 22.08 -22.50
C GLY A 403 33.12 22.68 -23.49
N ASP A 404 33.39 22.48 -24.77
CA ASP A 404 32.59 22.94 -25.91
C ASP A 404 32.66 21.92 -27.07
N VAL A 405 32.08 22.24 -28.22
CA VAL A 405 32.05 21.35 -29.41
C VAL A 405 33.44 20.92 -29.88
N THR A 406 34.47 21.74 -29.67
CA THR A 406 35.85 21.49 -30.08
C THR A 406 36.70 20.85 -28.99
N TYR A 407 36.20 20.82 -27.76
CA TYR A 407 36.88 20.21 -26.63
C TYR A 407 36.94 18.69 -26.78
N ASN A 408 38.17 18.17 -26.78
CA ASN A 408 38.43 16.75 -27.00
C ASN A 408 38.24 15.89 -25.75
N GLY A 409 38.19 16.47 -24.55
CA GLY A 409 38.09 15.72 -23.30
C GLY A 409 39.38 15.03 -22.87
N ASP A 410 39.52 14.82 -21.56
CA ASP A 410 40.59 14.08 -20.90
C ASP A 410 40.08 12.76 -20.29
N SER A 411 40.76 12.26 -19.26
CA SER A 411 40.35 11.05 -18.53
C SER A 411 39.01 11.19 -17.80
N ASP A 412 38.66 12.37 -17.30
CA ASP A 412 37.43 12.63 -16.54
C ASP A 412 36.19 12.67 -17.46
N GLU A 413 36.35 12.92 -18.77
CA GLU A 413 35.29 12.83 -19.78
C GLU A 413 35.21 11.46 -20.49
N SER A 414 36.12 10.53 -20.16
CA SER A 414 36.25 9.26 -20.85
C SER A 414 35.54 8.13 -20.07
N TRP A 415 34.59 7.47 -20.74
CA TRP A 415 33.73 6.45 -20.14
C TRP A 415 33.92 5.10 -20.81
N ARG A 416 34.25 4.06 -20.05
CA ARG A 416 34.31 2.68 -20.53
C ARG A 416 32.92 2.06 -20.45
N ILE A 417 32.37 1.67 -21.61
CA ILE A 417 31.08 1.00 -21.67
C ILE A 417 31.24 -0.50 -21.34
N ARG A 418 30.48 -1.00 -20.37
CA ARG A 418 30.44 -2.45 -20.04
C ARG A 418 29.04 -2.99 -20.20
N PHE A 419 28.89 -4.03 -21.01
CA PHE A 419 27.61 -4.71 -21.17
C PHE A 419 27.39 -5.66 -20.00
N GLU A 420 26.35 -5.40 -19.22
CA GLU A 420 26.07 -6.09 -17.96
C GLU A 420 24.94 -7.12 -18.11
N ARG A 421 23.96 -6.84 -18.98
CA ARG A 421 22.80 -7.70 -19.22
C ARG A 421 22.26 -7.51 -20.63
N GLY A 422 21.77 -8.59 -21.24
CA GLY A 422 21.24 -8.59 -22.60
C GLY A 422 21.90 -9.65 -23.46
N MET A 423 21.18 -10.16 -24.46
CA MET A 423 21.76 -10.98 -25.53
C MET A 423 21.70 -10.14 -26.80
N THR A 424 22.86 -9.93 -27.42
CA THR A 424 22.98 -9.28 -28.71
C THR A 424 22.67 -10.28 -29.81
N VAL A 425 21.99 -9.85 -30.88
CA VAL A 425 21.92 -10.65 -32.12
C VAL A 425 23.31 -10.74 -32.77
N HIS A 426 24.16 -9.74 -32.49
CA HIS A 426 25.55 -9.67 -32.89
C HIS A 426 26.44 -9.59 -31.64
N ASP A 427 26.94 -10.73 -31.17
CA ASP A 427 27.82 -10.84 -30.01
C ASP A 427 28.89 -9.74 -30.02
N ALA A 428 28.83 -8.86 -29.03
CA ALA A 428 29.72 -7.73 -28.73
C ALA A 428 29.34 -6.31 -29.19
N PHE A 429 28.21 -6.06 -29.88
CA PHE A 429 27.81 -4.68 -30.25
C PHE A 429 26.72 -4.07 -29.35
N LEU A 430 26.74 -2.73 -29.23
CA LEU A 430 25.72 -1.99 -28.48
C LEU A 430 24.41 -1.95 -29.27
N CYS A 431 23.38 -2.62 -28.76
CA CYS A 431 22.06 -2.68 -29.39
C CYS A 431 21.02 -1.93 -28.54
N PRO A 432 20.18 -1.07 -29.12
CA PRO A 432 19.08 -0.40 -28.41
C PRO A 432 18.12 -1.41 -27.75
N TYR A 433 17.57 -1.05 -26.58
CA TYR A 433 16.64 -1.82 -25.74
C TYR A 433 17.08 -3.20 -25.20
N THR A 434 18.00 -3.88 -25.88
CA THR A 434 18.40 -5.26 -25.55
C THR A 434 19.61 -5.29 -24.63
N VAL A 435 20.57 -4.38 -24.83
CA VAL A 435 21.79 -4.27 -24.05
C VAL A 435 21.62 -3.24 -22.94
N TYR A 436 21.72 -3.72 -21.72
CA TYR A 436 21.87 -2.91 -20.51
C TYR A 436 23.36 -2.83 -20.21
N PHE A 437 23.87 -1.61 -20.13
CA PHE A 437 25.28 -1.33 -19.93
C PHE A 437 25.49 -0.43 -18.70
N SER A 438 26.70 -0.48 -18.15
CA SER A 438 27.20 0.50 -17.21
C SER A 438 28.32 1.32 -17.85
N LEU A 439 28.55 2.53 -17.32
CA LEU A 439 29.59 3.44 -17.77
C LEU A 439 30.58 3.64 -16.61
N ASP A 440 31.81 3.19 -16.78
CA ASP A 440 32.88 3.46 -15.80
C ASP A 440 33.71 4.65 -16.25
N ASN A 441 33.88 5.63 -15.39
CA ASN A 441 34.75 6.76 -15.65
C ASN A 441 36.23 6.35 -15.51
N LEU A 442 37.08 6.83 -16.42
CA LEU A 442 38.51 6.53 -16.39
C LEU A 442 39.27 7.39 -15.37
N GLY A 443 38.95 8.67 -15.27
CA GLY A 443 39.66 9.63 -14.42
C GLY A 443 39.39 9.41 -12.93
N GLN A 444 38.12 9.39 -12.53
CA GLN A 444 37.72 9.19 -11.14
C GLN A 444 37.59 7.72 -10.73
N SER A 445 37.73 6.77 -11.67
CA SER A 445 37.60 5.32 -11.42
C SER A 445 36.26 4.90 -10.77
N CYS A 446 35.20 5.66 -11.02
CA CYS A 446 33.86 5.44 -10.48
C CYS A 446 32.90 4.96 -11.58
N LYS A 447 31.70 4.51 -11.20
CA LYS A 447 30.66 4.05 -12.14
C LYS A 447 29.46 4.99 -12.11
N LEU A 448 28.96 5.35 -13.30
CA LEU A 448 27.77 6.19 -13.45
C LEU A 448 26.55 5.50 -12.82
N LEU A 449 25.83 6.24 -12.00
CA LEU A 449 24.70 5.76 -11.23
C LEU A 449 23.61 6.84 -11.19
N SER A 450 22.36 6.40 -11.10
CA SER A 450 21.25 7.30 -10.77
C SER A 450 20.25 6.63 -9.85
N HIS A 451 19.33 7.41 -9.31
CA HIS A 451 18.30 6.98 -8.38
C HIS A 451 17.09 7.90 -8.41
N ASP A 452 16.03 7.52 -7.70
CA ASP A 452 14.76 8.24 -7.71
C ASP A 452 14.76 9.55 -6.88
N LEU A 453 15.86 9.90 -6.18
CA LEU A 453 15.99 11.20 -5.51
C LEU A 453 16.13 12.33 -6.54
N ARG A 454 15.52 13.47 -6.23
CA ARG A 454 15.41 14.61 -7.12
C ARG A 454 16.23 15.79 -6.61
N LEU A 455 16.76 16.55 -7.55
CA LEU A 455 17.40 17.82 -7.30
C LEU A 455 16.39 18.84 -6.73
N PRO A 456 16.85 19.85 -5.98
CA PRO A 456 16.01 20.94 -5.48
C PRO A 456 15.47 21.82 -6.61
N ASP A 457 14.78 22.90 -6.26
CA ASP A 457 14.13 23.80 -7.23
C ASP A 457 15.08 24.35 -8.29
N TRP A 458 16.35 24.59 -7.95
CA TRP A 458 17.37 25.03 -8.91
C TRP A 458 17.71 23.99 -9.99
N GLY A 459 17.42 22.72 -9.73
CA GLY A 459 17.57 21.59 -10.67
C GLY A 459 16.23 21.10 -11.20
N PHE A 460 15.18 21.94 -11.12
CA PHE A 460 13.84 21.73 -11.69
C PHE A 460 13.16 20.43 -11.25
N GLY A 461 13.52 19.89 -10.07
CA GLY A 461 12.98 18.62 -9.58
C GLY A 461 13.33 17.41 -10.44
N GLN A 462 14.36 17.49 -11.29
CA GLN A 462 14.88 16.36 -12.09
C GLN A 462 15.63 15.36 -11.19
N GLN A 463 15.87 14.13 -11.65
CA GLN A 463 16.58 13.13 -10.85
C GLN A 463 18.08 13.35 -10.86
N GLU A 464 18.75 13.09 -9.74
CA GLU A 464 20.20 13.21 -9.63
C GLU A 464 20.92 12.10 -10.42
N VAL A 465 22.02 12.47 -11.05
CA VAL A 465 22.99 11.56 -11.68
C VAL A 465 24.33 11.82 -11.02
N LEU A 466 25.02 10.74 -10.65
CA LEU A 466 26.29 10.80 -9.94
C LEU A 466 27.19 9.63 -10.38
N CYS A 467 28.46 9.66 -9.96
CA CYS A 467 29.42 8.60 -10.22
C CYS A 467 29.94 8.05 -8.89
N VAL A 468 29.89 6.73 -8.70
CA VAL A 468 30.14 6.10 -7.39
C VAL A 468 31.21 5.03 -7.52
N ASP A 469 32.21 5.03 -6.62
CA ASP A 469 33.34 4.08 -6.66
C ASP A 469 32.88 2.61 -6.59
N SER A 470 31.94 2.33 -5.67
CA SER A 470 31.34 1.01 -5.44
C SER A 470 29.84 1.04 -5.72
N ALA A 471 29.48 1.43 -6.95
CA ALA A 471 28.09 1.54 -7.37
C ALA A 471 27.31 0.22 -7.26
N ASP A 472 26.05 0.31 -6.82
CA ASP A 472 25.11 -0.81 -6.90
C ASP A 472 24.89 -1.20 -8.36
N LYS A 473 24.97 -2.51 -8.64
CA LYS A 473 24.91 -3.02 -10.00
C LYS A 473 23.62 -2.62 -10.71
N GLU A 474 22.46 -2.73 -10.06
CA GLU A 474 21.16 -2.46 -10.69
C GLU A 474 20.93 -0.96 -10.93
N ARG A 475 21.40 -0.10 -10.01
CA ARG A 475 21.30 1.38 -10.14
C ARG A 475 22.29 1.99 -11.13
N SER A 476 23.24 1.20 -11.62
CA SER A 476 24.23 1.62 -12.62
C SER A 476 23.86 1.21 -14.04
N LEU A 477 22.68 0.57 -14.23
CA LEU A 477 22.26 0.07 -15.54
C LEU A 477 21.53 1.13 -16.35
N PHE A 478 22.06 1.41 -17.52
CA PHE A 478 21.45 2.24 -18.55
C PHE A 478 21.24 1.42 -19.83
N PHE A 479 20.33 1.86 -20.68
CA PHE A 479 20.14 1.30 -22.02
C PHE A 479 19.86 2.42 -23.02
N VAL A 480 20.13 2.15 -24.30
CA VAL A 480 19.80 3.10 -25.37
C VAL A 480 18.33 2.92 -25.73
N ASP A 481 17.56 3.99 -25.58
CA ASP A 481 16.13 4.06 -25.90
C ASP A 481 15.96 4.37 -27.40
N ARG A 482 16.67 5.38 -27.91
CA ARG A 482 16.60 5.77 -29.33
C ARG A 482 17.99 6.02 -29.91
N SER A 483 18.15 5.71 -31.18
CA SER A 483 19.32 6.03 -31.99
C SER A 483 18.89 6.46 -33.40
N ASN A 484 19.63 7.39 -34.00
CA ASN A 484 19.26 8.02 -35.28
C ASN A 484 20.03 7.50 -36.51
N LEU A 485 21.09 6.70 -36.33
CA LEU A 485 21.98 6.29 -37.43
C LEU A 485 21.69 4.84 -37.81
N TYR A 486 21.37 4.60 -39.09
CA TYR A 486 20.93 3.29 -39.58
C TYR A 486 21.83 2.84 -40.73
N ARG A 487 22.29 1.59 -40.67
CA ARG A 487 22.90 0.90 -41.83
C ARG A 487 21.83 0.23 -42.69
N GLU A 488 20.85 -0.41 -42.05
CA GLU A 488 19.64 -0.99 -42.65
C GLU A 488 18.41 -0.51 -41.85
N ARG A 489 17.29 -0.21 -42.52
CA ARG A 489 16.04 0.20 -41.85
C ARG A 489 15.29 -1.05 -41.39
N GLY A 490 14.95 -1.17 -40.11
CA GLY A 490 13.85 -2.06 -39.69
C GLY A 490 14.05 -2.96 -38.47
N ALA A 491 14.87 -2.61 -37.47
CA ALA A 491 14.86 -3.37 -36.21
C ALA A 491 13.55 -3.10 -35.46
N TYR A 492 12.66 -4.08 -35.43
CA TYR A 492 11.49 -4.06 -34.54
C TYR A 492 11.88 -4.67 -33.20
N LEU A 493 11.41 -4.09 -32.09
CA LEU A 493 11.45 -4.76 -30.80
C LEU A 493 10.80 -6.15 -30.95
N PRO A 494 11.56 -7.25 -30.79
CA PRO A 494 10.97 -8.58 -30.92
C PRO A 494 9.93 -8.72 -29.81
N ARG A 495 8.65 -8.85 -30.18
CA ARG A 495 7.64 -9.28 -29.21
C ARG A 495 8.10 -10.65 -28.68
N PRO A 496 8.36 -10.80 -27.37
CA PRO A 496 8.77 -12.08 -26.84
C PRO A 496 7.67 -13.09 -27.17
N LYS A 497 8.06 -14.25 -27.70
CA LYS A 497 7.17 -15.39 -27.96
C LYS A 497 6.71 -16.07 -26.65
N ASP A 498 6.61 -15.30 -25.57
CA ASP A 498 6.14 -15.79 -24.28
C ASP A 498 4.62 -15.96 -24.33
N TRP A 499 4.12 -16.99 -23.63
CA TRP A 499 2.69 -17.17 -23.40
C TRP A 499 2.11 -15.96 -22.65
N ILE A 500 0.87 -15.57 -22.97
CA ILE A 500 0.25 -14.33 -22.50
C ILE A 500 0.27 -14.17 -20.97
N GLY A 501 0.10 -15.26 -20.20
CA GLY A 501 0.14 -15.18 -18.74
C GLY A 501 1.55 -14.89 -18.19
N LYS A 502 2.61 -15.36 -18.85
CA LYS A 502 4.00 -15.03 -18.48
C LYS A 502 4.30 -13.56 -18.79
N THR A 503 3.76 -13.05 -19.90
CA THR A 503 3.83 -11.62 -20.26
C THR A 503 3.09 -10.77 -19.23
N LEU A 504 1.83 -11.07 -18.94
CA LEU A 504 1.02 -10.36 -17.95
C LEU A 504 1.64 -10.39 -16.54
N TRP A 505 2.26 -11.51 -16.15
CA TRP A 505 3.01 -11.59 -14.90
C TRP A 505 4.19 -10.62 -14.85
N LYS A 506 5.01 -10.58 -15.92
CA LYS A 506 6.14 -9.63 -16.03
C LYS A 506 5.66 -8.19 -15.97
N LEU A 507 4.61 -7.85 -16.74
CA LEU A 507 4.02 -6.51 -16.75
C LEU A 507 3.43 -6.16 -15.39
N THR A 508 2.74 -7.07 -14.71
CA THR A 508 2.18 -6.83 -13.37
C THR A 508 3.28 -6.59 -12.34
N LYS A 509 4.37 -7.38 -12.38
CA LYS A 509 5.52 -7.18 -11.50
C LYS A 509 6.11 -5.79 -11.69
N GLU A 510 6.32 -5.38 -12.94
CA GLU A 510 6.79 -4.04 -13.24
C GLU A 510 5.80 -2.97 -12.77
N TYR A 511 4.51 -3.13 -13.09
CA TYR A 511 3.47 -2.18 -12.69
C TYR A 511 3.45 -1.95 -11.18
N VAL A 512 3.44 -3.02 -10.37
CA VAL A 512 3.41 -2.91 -8.90
C VAL A 512 4.67 -2.21 -8.38
N GLN A 513 5.83 -2.46 -8.98
CA GLN A 513 7.06 -1.75 -8.63
C GLN A 513 6.98 -0.25 -8.98
N ARG A 514 6.48 0.09 -10.18
CA ARG A 514 6.29 1.48 -10.61
C ARG A 514 5.22 2.19 -9.78
N GLN A 515 4.14 1.50 -9.42
CA GLN A 515 3.07 2.00 -8.55
C GLN A 515 3.59 2.39 -7.18
N TYR A 516 4.42 1.56 -6.55
CA TYR A 516 5.06 1.89 -5.28
C TYR A 516 5.96 3.13 -5.40
N LYS A 517 6.86 3.13 -6.40
CA LYS A 517 7.77 4.26 -6.60
C LYS A 517 7.03 5.56 -6.95
N TYR A 518 5.94 5.47 -7.73
CA TYR A 518 5.14 6.62 -8.15
C TYR A 518 4.49 7.29 -6.94
N ASN A 519 3.85 6.47 -6.10
CA ASN A 519 3.23 6.95 -4.87
C ASN A 519 4.27 7.63 -3.95
N TYR A 520 5.46 7.03 -3.82
CA TYR A 520 6.51 7.55 -2.94
C TYR A 520 7.23 8.80 -3.48
N TYR A 521 7.79 8.75 -4.69
CA TYR A 521 8.72 9.77 -5.22
C TYR A 521 8.06 10.88 -6.05
N LEU A 522 6.83 10.68 -6.53
CA LEU A 522 6.11 11.65 -7.35
C LEU A 522 4.91 12.20 -6.59
N GLU A 523 4.02 11.33 -6.13
CA GLU A 523 2.74 11.78 -5.59
C GLU A 523 2.86 12.45 -4.22
N ASN A 524 3.65 11.85 -3.31
CA ASN A 524 3.77 12.31 -1.91
C ASN A 524 5.03 13.15 -1.65
N LYS A 525 5.79 13.52 -2.70
CA LYS A 525 7.10 14.18 -2.57
C LYS A 525 7.03 15.46 -1.73
N ASP A 526 6.11 16.35 -2.07
CA ASP A 526 6.02 17.70 -1.48
C ASP A 526 4.82 17.85 -0.53
N LEU A 527 4.20 16.71 -0.15
CA LEU A 527 3.01 16.71 0.67
C LEU A 527 3.35 16.37 2.11
N MET A 528 2.98 17.27 3.00
CA MET A 528 3.10 17.13 4.44
C MET A 528 1.68 17.08 5.00
N SER A 529 1.41 16.11 5.86
CA SER A 529 0.15 16.09 6.59
C SER A 529 0.14 17.16 7.68
N ASP A 530 -1.05 17.71 7.97
CA ASP A 530 -1.22 18.69 9.04
C ASP A 530 -0.88 18.10 10.42
N ILE A 531 -1.15 16.80 10.60
CA ILE A 531 -0.91 16.07 11.83
C ILE A 531 0.03 14.90 11.55
N LYS A 532 1.27 15.04 12.04
CA LYS A 532 2.27 13.96 11.98
C LYS A 532 1.75 12.70 12.68
N MET A 533 2.16 11.55 12.15
CA MET A 533 1.72 10.22 12.61
C MET A 533 1.95 10.01 14.12
N ASP A 534 3.07 10.49 14.66
CA ASP A 534 3.40 10.40 16.09
C ASP A 534 2.33 11.04 16.99
N ASN A 535 1.64 12.06 16.48
CA ASN A 535 0.60 12.79 17.19
C ASN A 535 -0.81 12.25 16.94
N TRP A 536 -1.01 11.21 16.12
CA TRP A 536 -2.34 10.68 15.81
C TRP A 536 -3.11 10.16 17.03
N LEU A 537 -2.43 9.58 18.01
CA LEU A 537 -3.11 9.10 19.23
C LEU A 537 -3.56 10.26 20.11
N TRP A 538 -2.90 11.40 20.00
CA TRP A 538 -3.11 12.60 20.81
C TRP A 538 -3.84 13.70 20.04
N SER A 539 -4.22 13.46 18.79
CA SER A 539 -4.96 14.43 17.99
C SER A 539 -6.39 14.52 18.52
N THR A 540 -6.80 15.73 18.88
CA THR A 540 -8.14 15.96 19.43
C THR A 540 -8.78 17.17 18.77
N ALA A 541 -10.08 17.08 18.53
CA ALA A 541 -10.91 18.27 18.36
C ALA A 541 -11.04 19.01 19.71
N ASP A 542 -11.34 20.31 19.66
CA ASP A 542 -11.43 21.16 20.86
C ASP A 542 -12.54 20.72 21.85
N ASP A 543 -13.61 20.13 21.32
CA ASP A 543 -14.78 19.70 22.09
C ASP A 543 -14.46 18.59 23.12
N THR A 544 -14.95 18.78 24.34
CA THR A 544 -14.80 17.85 25.46
C THR A 544 -15.42 16.48 25.15
N SER A 545 -16.57 16.45 24.45
CA SER A 545 -17.27 15.20 24.15
C SER A 545 -16.48 14.30 23.22
N THR A 546 -15.85 14.91 22.21
CA THR A 546 -15.00 14.23 21.24
C THR A 546 -13.75 13.67 21.91
N ARG A 547 -13.15 14.41 22.86
CA ARG A 547 -12.01 13.92 23.66
C ARG A 547 -12.34 12.66 24.45
N PHE A 548 -13.51 12.60 25.08
CA PHE A 548 -13.93 11.38 25.79
C PHE A 548 -14.13 10.20 24.83
N VAL A 549 -14.78 10.42 23.69
CA VAL A 549 -14.99 9.38 22.67
C VAL A 549 -13.66 8.88 22.11
N TRP A 550 -12.67 9.75 21.95
CA TRP A 550 -11.34 9.40 21.42
C TRP A 550 -10.45 8.64 22.43
N PHE A 551 -10.35 9.13 23.67
CA PHE A 551 -9.41 8.57 24.65
C PHE A 551 -9.97 7.38 25.43
N THR A 552 -11.28 7.24 25.59
CA THR A 552 -11.86 6.09 26.32
C THR A 552 -11.42 4.75 25.71
N PRO A 553 -11.47 4.55 24.38
CA PRO A 553 -10.94 3.35 23.73
C PRO A 553 -9.46 3.08 24.00
N LEU A 554 -8.63 4.11 23.92
CA LEU A 554 -7.18 4.01 24.18
C LEU A 554 -6.89 3.67 25.64
N ALA A 555 -7.63 4.27 26.58
CA ALA A 555 -7.53 3.95 28.00
C ALA A 555 -7.93 2.48 28.27
N CYS A 556 -8.99 1.99 27.63
CA CYS A 556 -9.39 0.58 27.74
C CYS A 556 -8.30 -0.37 27.21
N LEU A 557 -7.65 -0.02 26.10
CA LEU A 557 -6.52 -0.77 25.56
C LEU A 557 -5.35 -0.81 26.54
N ALA A 558 -4.96 0.34 27.10
CA ALA A 558 -3.89 0.43 28.09
C ALA A 558 -4.20 -0.39 29.35
N ILE A 559 -5.43 -0.33 29.85
CA ILE A 559 -5.89 -1.15 30.99
C ILE A 559 -5.80 -2.63 30.65
N TYR A 560 -6.24 -3.05 29.47
CA TYR A 560 -6.15 -4.45 29.03
C TYR A 560 -4.69 -4.93 29.00
N LEU A 561 -3.78 -4.13 28.43
CA LEU A 561 -2.35 -4.45 28.40
C LEU A 561 -1.77 -4.58 29.82
N VAL A 562 -2.10 -3.66 30.73
CA VAL A 562 -1.66 -3.75 32.14
C VAL A 562 -2.18 -5.02 32.80
N VAL A 563 -3.43 -5.41 32.53
CA VAL A 563 -4.01 -6.66 33.06
C VAL A 563 -3.26 -7.88 32.53
N GLU A 564 -2.99 -7.97 31.23
CA GLU A 564 -2.23 -9.08 30.63
C GLU A 564 -0.79 -9.13 31.16
N MET A 565 -0.09 -8.00 31.19
CA MET A 565 1.27 -7.89 31.73
C MET A 565 1.31 -8.32 33.20
N SER A 566 0.35 -7.88 34.02
CA SER A 566 0.23 -8.33 35.41
C SER A 566 -0.05 -9.83 35.51
N GLY A 567 -0.79 -10.38 34.54
CA GLY A 567 -1.06 -11.80 34.41
C GLY A 567 0.20 -12.60 34.12
N TRP A 568 1.05 -12.13 33.21
CA TRP A 568 2.34 -12.74 32.89
C TRP A 568 3.31 -12.68 34.07
N VAL A 569 3.40 -11.54 34.77
CA VAL A 569 4.25 -11.40 35.96
C VAL A 569 3.81 -12.33 37.11
N ARG A 570 2.49 -12.53 37.27
CA ARG A 570 1.92 -13.44 38.28
C ARG A 570 1.83 -14.89 37.81
N TRP A 571 2.20 -15.19 36.57
CA TRP A 571 2.04 -16.52 36.02
C TRP A 571 3.00 -17.48 36.70
N ASN A 572 2.44 -18.48 37.38
CA ASN A 572 3.20 -19.53 38.04
C ASN A 572 3.07 -20.84 37.24
N PRO A 573 4.14 -21.31 36.57
CA PRO A 573 4.15 -22.57 35.82
C PRO A 573 3.82 -23.80 36.68
N TRP A 574 4.05 -23.73 37.99
CA TRP A 574 3.85 -24.81 38.95
C TRP A 574 2.47 -24.79 39.63
N ALA A 575 1.63 -23.79 39.31
CA ALA A 575 0.27 -23.74 39.84
C ALA A 575 -0.55 -24.92 39.29
N LYS A 576 -1.43 -25.48 40.14
CA LYS A 576 -2.34 -26.55 39.71
C LYS A 576 -3.18 -26.07 38.53
N PRO A 577 -3.34 -26.88 37.47
CA PRO A 577 -4.07 -26.47 36.29
C PRO A 577 -5.53 -26.16 36.64
N VAL A 578 -6.03 -25.05 36.10
CA VAL A 578 -7.39 -24.59 36.31
C VAL A 578 -8.37 -25.60 35.71
N SER A 579 -9.33 -26.09 36.50
CA SER A 579 -10.33 -27.07 36.04
C SER A 579 -11.62 -26.44 35.51
N LYS A 580 -11.85 -25.16 35.82
CA LYS A 580 -13.07 -24.41 35.48
C LYS A 580 -12.74 -23.00 35.01
N ILE A 581 -13.35 -22.59 33.91
CA ILE A 581 -13.16 -21.25 33.34
C ILE A 581 -14.40 -20.40 33.58
N ASP A 582 -14.19 -19.11 33.88
CA ASP A 582 -15.23 -18.09 33.82
C ASP A 582 -15.45 -17.68 32.34
N PRO A 583 -16.62 -17.96 31.76
CA PRO A 583 -16.90 -17.70 30.35
C PRO A 583 -16.82 -16.22 29.98
N VAL A 584 -17.22 -15.33 30.89
CA VAL A 584 -17.22 -13.87 30.64
C VAL A 584 -15.79 -13.35 30.59
N LYS A 585 -14.97 -13.76 31.57
CA LYS A 585 -13.55 -13.39 31.61
C LYS A 585 -12.79 -13.98 30.43
N PHE A 586 -13.01 -15.25 30.10
CA PHE A 586 -12.36 -15.90 28.96
C PHE A 586 -12.69 -15.19 27.64
N LEU A 587 -13.96 -14.89 27.42
CA LEU A 587 -14.42 -14.19 26.22
C LEU A 587 -13.83 -12.78 26.11
N TYR A 588 -13.74 -12.08 27.24
CA TYR A 588 -13.13 -10.76 27.32
C TYR A 588 -11.65 -10.81 26.92
N LEU A 589 -10.85 -11.66 27.59
CA LEU A 589 -9.41 -11.75 27.34
C LEU A 589 -9.09 -12.25 25.92
N ASP A 590 -9.79 -13.27 25.44
CA ASP A 590 -9.53 -13.84 24.10
C ASP A 590 -9.80 -12.83 22.97
N ASN A 591 -10.94 -12.14 23.00
CA ASN A 591 -11.28 -11.17 21.96
C ASN A 591 -10.48 -9.88 22.07
N CYS A 592 -10.19 -9.40 23.29
CA CYS A 592 -9.35 -8.21 23.45
C CYS A 592 -7.91 -8.49 23.00
N GLY A 593 -7.40 -9.71 23.20
CA GLY A 593 -6.11 -10.14 22.64
C GLY A 593 -6.09 -10.10 21.12
N ASP A 594 -7.10 -10.68 20.46
CA ASP A 594 -7.26 -10.64 18.99
C ASP A 594 -7.24 -9.19 18.49
N LEU A 595 -8.05 -8.31 19.10
CA LEU A 595 -8.19 -6.90 18.72
C LEU A 595 -6.94 -6.07 19.00
N THR A 596 -6.22 -6.35 20.09
CA THR A 596 -4.97 -5.65 20.45
C THR A 596 -3.88 -5.92 19.42
N VAL A 597 -3.72 -7.18 19.00
CA VAL A 597 -2.79 -7.54 17.91
C VAL A 597 -3.20 -6.84 16.61
N GLY A 598 -4.51 -6.83 16.30
CA GLY A 598 -5.03 -6.12 15.14
C GLY A 598 -4.72 -4.63 15.18
N TRP A 599 -4.98 -3.96 16.31
CA TRP A 599 -4.68 -2.54 16.50
C TRP A 599 -3.19 -2.26 16.32
N PHE A 600 -2.33 -3.05 16.96
CA PHE A 600 -0.88 -2.90 16.84
C PHE A 600 -0.44 -2.99 15.38
N MET A 601 -0.90 -3.99 14.63
CA MET A 601 -0.54 -4.14 13.21
C MET A 601 -1.03 -2.96 12.35
N HIS A 602 -2.26 -2.48 12.56
CA HIS A 602 -2.83 -1.38 11.78
C HIS A 602 -2.27 0.00 12.15
N TYR A 603 -1.69 0.17 13.35
CA TYR A 603 -1.00 1.40 13.75
C TYR A 603 0.49 1.36 13.38
N TYR A 604 1.16 0.25 13.70
CA TYR A 604 2.62 0.10 13.56
C TYR A 604 3.10 0.19 12.11
N ILE A 605 2.30 -0.28 11.13
CA ILE A 605 2.69 -0.22 9.71
C ILE A 605 3.00 1.20 9.22
N PHE A 606 2.35 2.21 9.80
CA PHE A 606 2.57 3.60 9.41
C PHE A 606 3.91 4.15 9.88
N THR A 607 4.52 3.55 10.92
CA THR A 607 5.88 3.90 11.37
C THR A 607 6.96 3.51 10.36
N TRP A 608 6.64 2.60 9.43
CA TRP A 608 7.56 2.20 8.34
C TRP A 608 7.50 3.15 7.14
N CYS A 609 6.52 4.06 7.13
CA CYS A 609 6.41 5.04 6.07
C CYS A 609 7.45 6.14 6.29
N LYS A 610 8.31 6.39 5.29
CA LYS A 610 9.34 7.43 5.36
C LYS A 610 8.84 8.82 4.96
N HIS A 611 7.68 8.93 4.30
CA HIS A 611 7.12 10.22 3.89
C HIS A 611 6.07 10.73 4.89
N GLU A 612 5.95 12.04 5.03
CA GLU A 612 5.06 12.66 6.03
C GLU A 612 3.62 12.88 5.55
N ASN A 613 3.25 12.49 4.32
CA ASN A 613 1.88 12.57 3.80
C ASN A 613 0.97 11.44 4.30
N LEU A 614 0.68 11.40 5.60
CA LEU A 614 -0.23 10.44 6.20
C LEU A 614 -1.43 11.17 6.81
N ALA A 615 -2.62 10.95 6.25
CA ALA A 615 -3.84 11.56 6.77
C ALA A 615 -4.29 10.87 8.06
N LEU A 616 -4.79 11.65 9.04
CA LEU A 616 -5.35 11.11 10.29
C LEU A 616 -6.48 10.09 10.06
N ALA A 617 -7.23 10.23 8.96
CA ALA A 617 -8.28 9.29 8.55
C ALA A 617 -7.76 7.84 8.41
N GLN A 618 -6.48 7.64 8.10
CA GLN A 618 -5.86 6.32 8.00
C GLN A 618 -5.77 5.57 9.34
N TYR A 619 -5.91 6.29 10.47
CA TYR A 619 -6.00 5.69 11.80
C TYR A 619 -7.42 5.14 12.13
N LEU A 620 -8.46 5.47 11.35
CA LEU A 620 -9.83 5.03 11.60
C LEU A 620 -9.98 3.51 11.80
N PRO A 621 -9.31 2.61 11.03
CA PRO A 621 -9.33 1.17 11.30
C PRO A 621 -8.78 0.82 12.68
N GLY A 622 -7.67 1.43 13.10
CA GLY A 622 -7.09 1.25 14.42
C GLY A 622 -8.03 1.74 15.52
N TYR A 623 -8.55 2.97 15.37
CA TYR A 623 -9.55 3.52 16.28
C TYR A 623 -10.75 2.57 16.44
N LEU A 624 -11.32 2.07 15.34
CA LEU A 624 -12.42 1.13 15.36
C LEU A 624 -12.10 -0.15 16.18
N LEU A 625 -10.91 -0.73 16.03
CA LEU A 625 -10.50 -1.91 16.79
C LEU A 625 -10.44 -1.62 18.30
N THR A 626 -9.92 -0.44 18.70
CA THR A 626 -9.91 -0.03 20.11
C THR A 626 -11.31 0.27 20.64
N LEU A 627 -12.20 0.84 19.81
CA LEU A 627 -13.59 1.10 20.18
C LEU A 627 -14.34 -0.22 20.44
N ILE A 628 -14.09 -1.24 19.63
CA ILE A 628 -14.66 -2.58 19.85
C ILE A 628 -14.09 -3.20 21.13
N LEU A 629 -12.79 -3.04 21.40
CA LEU A 629 -12.16 -3.48 22.64
C LEU A 629 -12.76 -2.78 23.87
N ALA A 630 -13.04 -1.47 23.76
CA ALA A 630 -13.73 -0.71 24.79
C ALA A 630 -15.14 -1.26 25.04
N ALA A 631 -15.88 -1.65 23.98
CA ALA A 631 -17.18 -2.28 24.10
C ALA A 631 -17.11 -3.65 24.82
N TYR A 632 -16.08 -4.46 24.55
CA TYR A 632 -15.84 -5.70 25.31
C TYR A 632 -15.51 -5.41 26.79
N THR A 633 -14.71 -4.39 27.07
CA THR A 633 -14.36 -3.94 28.42
C THR A 633 -15.60 -3.48 29.19
N ALA A 634 -16.42 -2.63 28.58
CA ALA A 634 -17.69 -2.18 29.13
C ALA A 634 -18.64 -3.37 29.38
N ASN A 635 -18.70 -4.34 28.46
CA ASN A 635 -19.53 -5.53 28.62
C ASN A 635 -19.05 -6.43 29.76
N PHE A 636 -17.74 -6.54 29.96
CA PHE A 636 -17.16 -7.25 31.10
C PHE A 636 -17.62 -6.61 32.42
N PHE A 637 -17.47 -5.28 32.56
CA PHE A 637 -17.95 -4.55 33.75
C PHE A 637 -19.47 -4.64 33.92
N TRP A 638 -20.22 -4.62 32.82
CA TRP A 638 -21.67 -4.80 32.86
C TRP A 638 -22.03 -6.18 33.39
N GLN A 639 -21.31 -7.24 33.04
CA GLN A 639 -21.65 -8.58 33.50
C GLN A 639 -21.09 -8.93 34.88
N LEU A 640 -20.10 -8.18 35.38
CA LEU A 640 -19.40 -8.45 36.64
C LEU A 640 -20.28 -8.29 37.89
N SER A 641 -20.95 -7.14 38.06
CA SER A 641 -21.77 -6.86 39.24
C SER A 641 -22.82 -5.77 38.98
N SER A 642 -23.86 -5.69 39.83
CA SER A 642 -24.84 -4.59 39.74
C SER A 642 -24.20 -3.23 40.04
N ALA A 643 -23.25 -3.16 40.98
CA ALA A 643 -22.54 -1.92 41.32
C ALA A 643 -21.70 -1.40 40.13
N SER A 644 -20.97 -2.29 39.44
CA SER A 644 -20.19 -1.91 38.25
C SER A 644 -21.08 -1.47 37.08
N ARG A 645 -22.32 -2.00 36.96
CA ARG A 645 -23.31 -1.46 36.00
C ARG A 645 -23.70 -0.03 36.34
N PHE A 646 -24.02 0.26 37.60
CA PHE A 646 -24.38 1.61 38.01
C PHE A 646 -23.22 2.60 37.79
N LEU A 647 -21.98 2.19 38.07
CA LEU A 647 -20.80 3.01 37.78
C LEU A 647 -20.62 3.26 36.27
N LEU A 648 -20.84 2.26 35.43
CA LEU A 648 -20.77 2.43 33.97
C LEU A 648 -21.85 3.39 33.46
N ILE A 649 -23.07 3.28 33.98
CA ILE A 649 -24.18 4.18 33.64
C ILE A 649 -23.88 5.60 34.13
N GLY A 650 -23.35 5.74 35.35
CA GLY A 650 -22.90 7.02 35.89
C GLY A 650 -21.83 7.66 35.03
N TYR A 651 -20.81 6.90 34.62
CA TYR A 651 -19.77 7.36 33.69
C TYR A 651 -20.37 7.83 32.37
N ALA A 652 -21.23 7.02 31.72
CA ALA A 652 -21.88 7.40 30.48
C ALA A 652 -22.73 8.67 30.63
N ALA A 653 -23.46 8.81 31.74
CA ALA A 653 -24.23 10.01 32.04
C ALA A 653 -23.32 11.24 32.23
N THR A 654 -22.19 11.11 32.94
CA THR A 654 -21.22 12.21 33.10
C THR A 654 -20.62 12.66 31.78
N VAL A 655 -20.30 11.73 30.87
CA VAL A 655 -19.80 12.06 29.53
C VAL A 655 -20.85 12.82 28.73
N ILE A 656 -22.12 12.38 28.77
CA ILE A 656 -23.22 13.07 28.10
C ILE A 656 -23.43 14.47 28.70
N ILE A 657 -23.45 14.60 30.02
CA ILE A 657 -23.62 15.89 30.69
C ILE A 657 -22.44 16.83 30.35
N ALA A 658 -21.20 16.34 30.42
CA ALA A 658 -20.02 17.12 30.05
C ALA A 658 -20.10 17.61 28.60
N ALA A 659 -20.55 16.75 27.68
CA ALA A 659 -20.77 17.08 26.28
C ALA A 659 -21.83 18.18 26.06
N TYR A 660 -22.83 18.31 26.93
CA TYR A 660 -23.86 19.35 26.83
C TYR A 660 -23.50 20.62 27.60
N MET A 661 -22.71 20.52 28.67
CA MET A 661 -22.37 21.66 29.54
C MET A 661 -21.10 22.41 29.13
N TRP A 662 -20.17 21.74 28.44
CA TRP A 662 -18.93 22.34 27.93
C TRP A 662 -18.81 22.07 26.42
N PRO A 663 -19.49 22.88 25.57
CA PRO A 663 -19.37 22.80 24.13
C PRO A 663 -17.96 23.15 23.62
#